data_AF-I3MXW8-F1
#
_entry.id   AF-I3MXW8-F1
#
_cell.length_a   1.000
_cell.length_b   1.000
_cell.length_c   1.000
_cell.angle_alpha   90.00
_cell.angle_beta   90.00
_cell.angle_gamma   90.00
#
_symmetry.space_group_name_H-M   'P 1'
#
loop_
_entity.id
_entity.type
_entity.pdbx_description
1 polymer ?
#
loop_
_entity_poly.entity_id
_entity_poly.type
_entity_poly.pdbx_seq_one_letter_code
_entity_poly.pdbx_strand_id
1 'polypeptide(L)'
;MVGQTRSKLKEATSEPPESTRALQSKRRRKATGAGAGEPELEKELQEEMEKPELLLQPSSLSGRNLPGGSRDYTPRKIRNLNAQNCLHLEQLAKTLLFGRFQFLFCFLEQVREKVHVLQTLKVSSRTTFSIAAIVGILHWIHLISLFENDRHFSHLSSLEREMTFRTEMGLYYSYFKTIIEAPSFLEGLWMIMNDRLTEYPLVINTVKRFHLYPEVIIAYWYRTFVGITNLFGVETKTCWNVTRVEPLNEVQSCEGLGDPACFYVAVIFILNGLMMGLFFVYGTYLSGTQLGGLITVLCFFFNHGEATRVMWTPPLRESFSYPFLVLQMYILTMILIASLFPMYVVGYIEPSKFRKIIYMNMISLFLCFILMFGNPMYLSSYYSSSLLMTWAIILKKNQIQKLGVSELNFWLIQGGIWWFGTVVLKFLTSKILGVSDHIRLSDLIAARILGYTDFDTLVYTCAPEFDFMEKATPLRYTKTLLLPIVLVITYFIFKKAYRDILCVLSTNTYLRKQLLERGELVFHTLQLMAFTSLAVLIMRLKLFLTPHMCIMASLICNRRLFGWLFCKVHFENVIFGILTVMSIQGCANLHNQWSIIGEFNNLPQEELIQWIKYNTRPDAVFAGAMPTMASIKLSTLHPIVNHPHYEDADLRARTKIVYSAYSRKSAKEVRDKLLELHVNYYVLEEAWCVVRT
;
A
#
# COMPACT_ATOMS: atom_id res chain seq x y z
N MET A 1 -4.75 15.61 0.93
CA MET A 1 -5.99 15.84 1.73
C MET A 1 -7.14 14.94 1.28
N VAL A 2 -7.26 13.71 1.80
CA VAL A 2 -8.51 12.93 1.74
C VAL A 2 -8.54 12.04 2.98
N GLY A 3 -9.42 12.33 3.94
CA GLY A 3 -9.75 11.39 5.01
C GLY A 3 -10.06 11.93 6.41
N GLN A 4 -9.56 13.11 6.82
CA GLN A 4 -9.70 13.55 8.22
C GLN A 4 -10.24 14.97 8.47
N THR A 5 -10.40 15.82 7.46
CA THR A 5 -10.84 17.21 7.67
C THR A 5 -12.35 17.43 7.71
N ARG A 6 -13.18 16.39 7.46
CA ARG A 6 -14.64 16.58 7.36
C ARG A 6 -15.37 16.63 8.72
N SER A 7 -14.73 16.28 9.83
CA SER A 7 -15.36 16.34 11.16
C SER A 7 -15.22 17.68 11.88
N LYS A 8 -14.30 18.56 11.45
CA LYS A 8 -14.09 19.88 12.09
C LYS A 8 -14.84 21.04 11.42
N LEU A 9 -15.53 20.81 10.31
CA LEU A 9 -16.25 21.87 9.58
C LEU A 9 -17.75 21.95 9.92
N LYS A 10 -18.27 21.09 10.81
CA LYS A 10 -19.69 21.05 11.20
C LYS A 10 -20.07 21.98 12.38
N GLU A 11 -19.11 22.69 12.96
CA GLU A 11 -19.35 23.63 14.08
C GLU A 11 -19.38 25.12 13.66
N ALA A 12 -19.32 25.42 12.36
CA ALA A 12 -19.35 26.79 11.88
C ALA A 12 -20.34 26.95 10.73
N THR A 13 -21.63 26.88 11.05
CA THR A 13 -22.69 27.45 10.20
C THR A 13 -23.67 28.22 11.07
N SER A 14 -23.88 29.46 10.66
CA SER A 14 -24.53 30.60 11.27
C SER A 14 -26.05 30.47 11.46
N GLU A 15 -26.54 30.88 12.63
CA GLU A 15 -27.94 31.24 12.88
C GLU A 15 -28.29 32.63 12.32
N PRO A 16 -29.56 32.92 11.98
CA PRO A 16 -29.98 34.17 11.34
C PRO A 16 -30.19 35.32 12.35
N PRO A 17 -30.30 36.59 11.90
CA PRO A 17 -30.16 37.75 12.77
C PRO A 17 -31.50 38.17 13.39
N GLU A 18 -31.53 38.36 14.71
CA GLU A 18 -32.61 39.08 15.40
C GLU A 18 -32.11 40.37 16.07
N SER A 19 -32.96 41.38 15.96
CA SER A 19 -32.71 42.78 16.29
C SER A 19 -33.20 43.16 17.71
N THR A 20 -32.41 44.00 18.39
CA THR A 20 -32.80 45.05 19.37
C THR A 20 -33.79 44.76 20.53
N ARG A 21 -33.30 44.77 21.79
CA ARG A 21 -33.55 45.81 22.85
C ARG A 21 -33.40 45.28 24.31
N ALA A 22 -32.70 46.10 25.11
CA ALA A 22 -33.01 46.57 26.48
C ALA A 22 -32.91 45.65 27.73
N LEU A 23 -31.92 46.02 28.57
CA LEU A 23 -31.99 46.45 29.99
C LEU A 23 -32.31 45.47 31.15
N GLN A 24 -31.56 45.70 32.25
CA GLN A 24 -31.73 45.33 33.68
C GLN A 24 -31.21 43.93 34.10
N SER A 25 -30.13 43.77 34.90
CA SER A 25 -29.74 44.25 36.25
C SER A 25 -30.25 43.42 37.43
N LYS A 26 -29.29 42.97 38.26
CA LYS A 26 -29.38 42.57 39.69
C LYS A 26 -30.13 41.25 39.97
N ARG A 27 -29.70 40.34 40.86
CA ARG A 27 -29.07 40.54 42.19
C ARG A 27 -28.67 39.18 42.81
N ARG A 28 -27.54 39.18 43.56
CA ARG A 28 -27.26 38.47 44.85
C ARG A 28 -27.24 36.91 44.84
N ARG A 29 -26.31 36.21 45.48
CA ARG A 29 -25.63 36.43 46.78
C ARG A 29 -24.16 35.99 46.77
N LYS A 30 -23.41 36.63 47.66
CA LYS A 30 -21.99 36.50 47.97
C LYS A 30 -21.86 35.79 49.33
N ALA A 31 -20.69 35.16 49.52
CA ALA A 31 -19.86 35.18 50.74
C ALA A 31 -19.81 33.93 51.64
N THR A 32 -18.59 33.35 51.68
CA THR A 32 -17.71 33.05 52.86
C THR A 32 -18.20 32.09 53.94
N GLY A 33 -17.41 31.20 54.54
CA GLY A 33 -15.94 30.98 54.58
C GLY A 33 -15.57 30.27 55.90
N ALA A 34 -14.28 29.91 56.04
CA ALA A 34 -13.56 29.40 57.23
C ALA A 34 -13.77 27.91 57.60
N GLY A 35 -12.76 27.14 58.08
CA GLY A 35 -11.34 27.36 58.43
C GLY A 35 -10.66 25.97 58.51
N ALA A 36 -9.36 25.81 58.29
CA ALA A 36 -8.22 26.01 59.22
C ALA A 36 -7.49 24.66 59.46
N GLY A 37 -6.16 24.62 59.36
CA GLY A 37 -5.29 23.59 59.94
C GLY A 37 -4.40 22.78 58.98
N GLU A 38 -3.13 23.18 58.85
CA GLU A 38 -1.94 22.33 58.54
C GLU A 38 -1.30 21.87 59.90
N PRO A 39 -0.24 21.01 60.00
CA PRO A 39 0.67 20.40 58.99
C PRO A 39 1.10 18.90 59.24
N GLU A 40 1.92 18.37 58.31
CA GLU A 40 3.13 17.50 58.48
C GLU A 40 3.17 16.06 59.10
N LEU A 41 3.94 15.21 58.38
CA LEU A 41 4.97 14.21 58.79
C LEU A 41 4.65 12.70 59.01
N GLU A 42 5.54 11.90 58.39
CA GLU A 42 5.82 10.45 58.44
C GLU A 42 5.83 9.75 59.82
N LYS A 43 5.52 8.45 59.81
CA LYS A 43 6.18 7.42 60.65
C LYS A 43 5.94 5.98 60.16
N GLU A 44 7.04 5.25 59.96
CA GLU A 44 7.17 3.78 59.93
C GLU A 44 7.22 3.18 61.36
N LEU A 45 6.94 1.87 61.50
CA LEU A 45 7.82 0.80 62.04
C LEU A 45 7.14 -0.29 62.93
N GLN A 46 7.32 -1.56 62.49
CA GLN A 46 7.57 -2.91 63.11
C GLN A 46 7.10 -3.38 64.52
N GLU A 47 6.83 -4.71 64.60
CA GLU A 47 7.48 -5.76 65.45
C GLU A 47 6.98 -7.17 64.99
N GLU A 48 7.80 -8.17 64.57
CA GLU A 48 8.53 -9.26 65.30
C GLU A 48 7.62 -10.30 66.01
N MET A 49 7.85 -11.61 66.19
CA MET A 49 8.86 -12.67 65.91
C MET A 49 8.10 -14.03 66.17
N GLU A 50 8.41 -15.23 65.64
CA GLU A 50 9.30 -16.24 66.24
C GLU A 50 9.25 -17.60 65.48
N LYS A 51 10.34 -18.36 65.56
CA LYS A 51 10.55 -19.77 65.12
C LYS A 51 10.69 -20.67 66.37
N PRO A 52 10.55 -22.00 66.28
CA PRO A 52 11.77 -22.84 66.36
C PRO A 52 11.78 -24.12 65.49
N GLU A 53 12.99 -24.65 65.34
CA GLU A 53 13.41 -25.87 64.61
C GLU A 53 13.18 -27.19 65.40
N LEU A 54 13.23 -28.32 64.66
CA LEU A 54 14.24 -29.41 64.78
C LEU A 54 13.71 -30.89 64.87
N LEU A 55 14.34 -31.74 64.05
CA LEU A 55 14.71 -33.18 64.17
C LEU A 55 13.80 -34.38 63.76
N LEU A 56 14.44 -35.22 62.92
CA LEU A 56 14.57 -36.71 62.92
C LEU A 56 13.46 -37.64 62.36
N GLN A 57 13.80 -38.33 61.26
CA GLN A 57 13.44 -39.73 60.92
C GLN A 57 13.96 -40.70 62.02
N PRO A 58 13.55 -42.00 62.18
CA PRO A 58 13.37 -43.00 61.10
C PRO A 58 12.42 -44.22 61.33
N SER A 59 12.30 -45.05 60.27
CA SER A 59 12.25 -46.54 60.22
C SER A 59 11.20 -47.37 60.99
N SER A 60 10.50 -48.25 60.26
CA SER A 60 10.53 -49.74 60.38
C SER A 60 9.31 -50.36 59.66
N LEU A 61 9.48 -51.20 58.62
CA LEU A 61 9.78 -52.64 58.58
C LEU A 61 8.59 -53.57 58.88
N SER A 62 8.49 -54.63 58.05
CA SER A 62 7.67 -55.86 58.17
C SER A 62 6.30 -55.83 57.48
N GLY A 63 5.93 -56.75 56.58
CA GLY A 63 6.62 -57.93 56.07
C GLY A 63 5.70 -58.82 55.20
N ARG A 64 6.34 -59.76 54.49
CA ARG A 64 5.86 -61.03 53.89
C ARG A 64 5.08 -61.05 52.56
N ASN A 65 5.85 -61.34 51.50
CA ASN A 65 5.81 -62.51 50.61
C ASN A 65 4.52 -63.38 50.56
N LEU A 66 3.88 -63.42 49.37
CA LEU A 66 3.56 -64.55 48.43
C LEU A 66 3.24 -65.97 48.99
N PRO A 67 2.57 -66.92 48.27
CA PRO A 67 2.19 -66.96 46.83
C PRO A 67 0.79 -67.56 46.48
N GLY A 68 0.42 -67.56 45.18
CA GLY A 68 -0.21 -68.74 44.54
C GLY A 68 -1.66 -68.62 44.05
N GLY A 69 -1.88 -68.94 42.77
CA GLY A 69 -3.08 -69.66 42.32
C GLY A 69 -3.98 -68.98 41.28
N SER A 70 -3.83 -69.41 40.03
CA SER A 70 -4.62 -69.16 38.82
C SER A 70 -6.15 -69.36 38.93
N ARG A 71 -6.94 -68.53 38.22
CA ARG A 71 -7.88 -69.00 37.17
C ARG A 71 -8.59 -67.84 36.45
N ASP A 72 -8.54 -67.89 35.12
CA ASP A 72 -9.27 -67.07 34.15
C ASP A 72 -10.79 -67.29 34.20
N TYR A 73 -11.58 -66.20 34.09
CA TYR A 73 -12.59 -65.95 33.03
C TYR A 73 -13.33 -64.62 33.31
N THR A 74 -13.50 -63.78 32.29
CA THR A 74 -14.28 -62.51 32.28
C THR A 74 -15.66 -62.75 31.63
N PRO A 75 -16.61 -61.78 31.47
CA PRO A 75 -16.72 -60.38 31.95
C PRO A 75 -18.12 -59.94 32.50
N ARG A 76 -18.17 -58.68 33.00
CA ARG A 76 -19.24 -57.64 32.89
C ARG A 76 -20.29 -57.41 34.03
N LYS A 77 -20.15 -56.19 34.59
CA LYS A 77 -21.17 -55.10 34.80
C LYS A 77 -22.31 -55.26 35.84
N ILE A 78 -22.26 -54.45 36.91
CA ILE A 78 -23.38 -53.68 37.53
C ILE A 78 -22.78 -52.40 38.16
N ARG A 79 -22.84 -51.22 37.50
CA ARG A 79 -23.78 -50.08 37.67
C ARG A 79 -23.99 -49.60 39.11
N ASN A 80 -23.52 -48.39 39.41
CA ASN A 80 -24.06 -47.55 40.48
C ASN A 80 -24.69 -46.28 39.84
N LEU A 81 -25.96 -46.04 40.16
CA LEU A 81 -26.79 -44.95 39.65
C LEU A 81 -26.40 -43.64 40.33
N ASN A 82 -25.98 -42.63 39.56
CA ASN A 82 -26.20 -41.21 39.87
C ASN A 82 -25.87 -40.23 38.71
N ALA A 83 -25.60 -40.72 37.49
CA ALA A 83 -25.33 -39.88 36.32
C ALA A 83 -26.56 -39.64 35.40
N GLN A 84 -27.69 -40.30 35.67
CA GLN A 84 -28.77 -40.42 34.68
C GLN A 84 -29.73 -39.22 34.65
N ASN A 85 -29.86 -38.46 35.75
CA ASN A 85 -30.73 -37.29 35.79
C ASN A 85 -30.05 -35.99 35.32
N CYS A 86 -28.71 -35.94 35.26
CA CYS A 86 -27.99 -34.78 34.71
C CYS A 86 -27.86 -34.86 33.17
N LEU A 87 -27.77 -36.08 32.62
CA LEU A 87 -27.69 -36.27 31.17
C LEU A 87 -28.98 -35.88 30.45
N HIS A 88 -30.15 -36.09 31.06
CA HIS A 88 -31.44 -35.85 30.41
C HIS A 88 -31.75 -34.36 30.19
N LEU A 89 -31.24 -33.48 31.07
CA LEU A 89 -31.40 -32.03 30.92
C LEU A 89 -30.45 -31.46 29.85
N GLU A 90 -29.26 -32.04 29.72
CA GLU A 90 -28.27 -31.65 28.69
C GLU A 90 -28.66 -32.18 27.30
N GLN A 91 -29.32 -33.34 27.23
CA GLN A 91 -29.83 -33.90 25.98
C GLN A 91 -31.08 -33.15 25.49
N LEU A 92 -31.97 -32.68 26.37
CA LEU A 92 -33.10 -31.84 25.97
C LEU A 92 -32.64 -30.48 25.43
N ALA A 93 -31.62 -29.86 26.06
CA ALA A 93 -31.01 -28.62 25.59
C ALA A 93 -30.29 -28.79 24.24
N LYS A 94 -29.60 -29.91 24.04
CA LYS A 94 -28.99 -30.28 22.75
C LYS A 94 -30.06 -30.52 21.67
N THR A 95 -31.21 -31.12 21.99
CA THR A 95 -32.26 -31.42 21.01
C THR A 95 -33.03 -30.16 20.58
N LEU A 96 -33.17 -29.16 21.46
CA LEU A 96 -33.82 -27.88 21.13
C LEU A 96 -32.93 -26.90 20.34
N LEU A 97 -31.60 -26.97 20.52
CA LEU A 97 -30.63 -26.16 19.77
C LEU A 97 -30.18 -26.79 18.43
N PHE A 98 -30.19 -28.12 18.30
CA PHE A 98 -29.80 -28.80 17.05
C PHE A 98 -30.84 -28.71 15.93
N GLY A 99 -32.12 -28.50 16.24
CA GLY A 99 -33.20 -28.55 15.25
C GLY A 99 -33.24 -27.38 14.25
N ARG A 100 -32.66 -26.22 14.56
CA ARG A 100 -32.73 -25.02 13.69
C ARG A 100 -31.48 -24.71 12.87
N PHE A 101 -30.35 -25.37 13.13
CA PHE A 101 -29.08 -25.09 12.45
C PHE A 101 -28.37 -26.33 11.90
N GLN A 102 -29.09 -27.45 11.76
CA GLN A 102 -28.52 -28.68 11.19
C GLN A 102 -28.02 -28.47 9.75
N PHE A 103 -28.66 -27.57 8.99
CA PHE A 103 -28.20 -27.16 7.66
C PHE A 103 -26.87 -26.38 7.72
N LEU A 104 -26.70 -25.50 8.71
CA LEU A 104 -25.49 -24.68 8.87
C LEU A 104 -24.28 -25.54 9.31
N PHE A 105 -24.51 -26.51 10.19
CA PHE A 105 -23.48 -27.44 10.65
C PHE A 105 -23.09 -28.45 9.54
N CYS A 106 -24.06 -28.94 8.78
CA CYS A 106 -23.80 -29.81 7.64
C CYS A 106 -23.11 -29.06 6.48
N PHE A 107 -23.43 -27.78 6.28
CA PHE A 107 -22.72 -26.90 5.35
C PHE A 107 -21.29 -26.61 5.81
N LEU A 108 -21.08 -26.36 7.11
CA LEU A 108 -19.73 -26.17 7.68
C LEU A 108 -18.88 -27.44 7.64
N GLU A 109 -19.47 -28.62 7.81
CA GLU A 109 -18.78 -29.90 7.60
C GLU A 109 -18.49 -30.18 6.12
N GLN A 110 -19.42 -29.88 5.21
CA GLN A 110 -19.15 -29.95 3.77
C GLN A 110 -18.04 -28.99 3.34
N VAL A 111 -18.01 -27.77 3.88
CA VAL A 111 -16.92 -26.82 3.64
C VAL A 111 -15.61 -27.33 4.24
N ARG A 112 -15.64 -27.91 5.45
CA ARG A 112 -14.46 -28.52 6.10
C ARG A 112 -13.90 -29.70 5.30
N GLU A 113 -14.75 -30.60 4.80
CA GLU A 113 -14.34 -31.70 3.93
C GLU A 113 -13.77 -31.18 2.60
N LYS A 114 -14.41 -30.18 1.98
CA LYS A 114 -13.90 -29.56 0.74
C LYS A 114 -12.57 -28.84 0.97
N VAL A 115 -12.35 -28.25 2.14
CA VAL A 115 -11.09 -27.61 2.55
C VAL A 115 -9.98 -28.65 2.78
N HIS A 116 -10.29 -29.80 3.39
CA HIS A 116 -9.35 -30.92 3.52
C HIS A 116 -8.97 -31.55 2.16
N VAL A 117 -9.94 -31.63 1.24
CA VAL A 117 -9.69 -32.05 -0.15
C VAL A 117 -8.82 -31.04 -0.90
N LEU A 118 -8.97 -29.73 -0.65
CA LEU A 118 -8.08 -28.69 -1.20
C LEU A 118 -6.63 -28.80 -0.68
N GLN A 119 -6.42 -29.30 0.54
CA GLN A 119 -5.10 -29.41 1.17
C GLN A 119 -4.29 -30.65 0.75
N THR A 120 -4.95 -31.67 0.22
CA THR A 120 -4.34 -32.97 -0.16
C THR A 120 -4.01 -33.08 -1.65
N LEU A 121 -4.55 -32.18 -2.47
CA LEU A 121 -4.17 -32.05 -3.87
C LEU A 121 -2.77 -31.41 -3.98
N LYS A 122 -1.80 -32.24 -4.38
CA LYS A 122 -0.57 -31.79 -5.07
C LYS A 122 -0.98 -30.65 -6.01
N VAL A 123 -0.49 -29.43 -5.74
CA VAL A 123 -0.99 -28.17 -6.31
C VAL A 123 -1.26 -28.35 -7.80
N SER A 124 -2.51 -28.57 -8.17
CA SER A 124 -2.88 -28.60 -9.57
C SER A 124 -2.79 -27.16 -10.03
N SER A 125 -1.73 -26.86 -10.78
CA SER A 125 -1.45 -25.52 -11.33
C SER A 125 -2.73 -24.87 -11.88
N ARG A 126 -3.57 -25.67 -12.55
CA ARG A 126 -4.88 -25.25 -13.09
C ARG A 126 -5.86 -24.72 -12.02
N THR A 127 -5.97 -25.40 -10.88
CA THR A 127 -6.87 -24.97 -9.79
C THR A 127 -6.41 -23.67 -9.15
N THR A 128 -5.10 -23.50 -8.93
CA THR A 128 -4.53 -22.26 -8.37
C THR A 128 -4.77 -21.08 -9.30
N PHE A 129 -4.56 -21.23 -10.61
CA PHE A 129 -4.84 -20.18 -11.58
C PHE A 129 -6.34 -19.87 -11.70
N SER A 130 -7.22 -20.87 -11.56
CA SER A 130 -8.67 -20.66 -11.56
C SER A 130 -9.13 -19.83 -10.35
N ILE A 131 -8.64 -20.16 -9.15
CA ILE A 131 -8.94 -19.39 -7.94
C ILE A 131 -8.36 -17.98 -8.04
N ALA A 132 -7.14 -17.83 -8.57
CA ALA A 132 -6.52 -16.52 -8.80
C ALA A 132 -7.37 -15.62 -9.72
N ALA A 133 -7.94 -16.20 -10.79
CA ALA A 133 -8.82 -15.48 -11.70
C ALA A 133 -10.12 -15.03 -11.00
N ILE A 134 -10.76 -15.92 -10.23
CA ILE A 134 -11.97 -15.59 -9.47
C ILE A 134 -11.70 -14.46 -8.48
N VAL A 135 -10.62 -14.57 -7.70
CA VAL A 135 -10.21 -13.55 -6.74
C VAL A 135 -9.91 -12.21 -7.44
N GLY A 136 -9.28 -12.24 -8.62
CA GLY A 136 -9.03 -11.04 -9.41
C GLY A 136 -10.32 -10.37 -9.89
N ILE A 137 -11.30 -11.14 -10.35
CA ILE A 137 -12.62 -10.65 -10.75
C ILE A 137 -13.36 -10.05 -9.54
N LEU A 138 -13.32 -10.73 -8.38
CA LEU A 138 -13.94 -10.22 -7.15
C LEU A 138 -13.33 -8.88 -6.73
N HIS A 139 -12.00 -8.73 -6.82
CA HIS A 139 -11.33 -7.46 -6.52
C HIS A 139 -11.70 -6.37 -7.52
N TRP A 140 -11.80 -6.71 -8.82
CA TRP A 140 -12.26 -5.77 -9.84
C TRP A 140 -13.68 -5.25 -9.56
N ILE A 141 -14.63 -6.15 -9.28
CA ILE A 141 -16.02 -5.79 -8.92
C ILE A 141 -16.04 -4.94 -7.65
N HIS A 142 -15.23 -5.32 -6.65
CA HIS A 142 -15.11 -4.58 -5.40
C HIS A 142 -14.64 -3.13 -5.62
N LEU A 143 -13.62 -2.93 -6.47
CA LEU A 143 -13.12 -1.60 -6.81
C LEU A 143 -14.16 -0.74 -7.54
N ILE A 144 -14.87 -1.33 -8.52
CA ILE A 144 -15.95 -0.63 -9.22
C ILE A 144 -17.03 -0.19 -8.23
N SER A 145 -17.48 -1.10 -7.36
CA SER A 145 -18.52 -0.78 -6.38
C SER A 145 -18.08 0.29 -5.39
N LEU A 146 -16.83 0.27 -4.91
CA LEU A 146 -16.32 1.32 -4.02
C LEU A 146 -16.20 2.68 -4.72
N PHE A 147 -15.75 2.68 -5.97
CA PHE A 147 -15.65 3.90 -6.77
C PHE A 147 -17.02 4.51 -7.05
N GLU A 148 -17.99 3.67 -7.40
CA GLU A 148 -19.35 4.11 -7.68
C GLU A 148 -20.04 4.63 -6.42
N ASN A 149 -19.92 3.91 -5.30
CA ASN A 149 -20.51 4.34 -4.02
C ASN A 149 -19.93 5.69 -3.54
N ASP A 150 -18.64 5.95 -3.75
CA ASP A 150 -17.96 7.18 -3.29
C ASP A 150 -18.30 8.41 -4.14
N ARG A 151 -18.54 8.25 -5.45
CA ARG A 151 -18.65 9.37 -6.39
C ARG A 151 -19.97 9.48 -7.15
N HIS A 152 -20.74 8.40 -7.23
CA HIS A 152 -21.85 8.22 -8.18
C HIS A 152 -21.41 8.54 -9.62
N PHE A 153 -20.27 7.96 -10.02
CA PHE A 153 -19.55 8.33 -11.24
C PHE A 153 -20.38 8.11 -12.50
N SER A 154 -21.23 7.08 -12.52
CA SER A 154 -22.14 6.78 -13.64
C SER A 154 -23.13 7.93 -13.92
N HIS A 155 -23.64 8.60 -12.88
CA HIS A 155 -24.63 9.68 -12.99
C HIS A 155 -24.04 11.05 -13.31
N LEU A 156 -22.73 11.22 -13.15
CA LEU A 156 -22.05 12.48 -13.44
C LEU A 156 -22.05 12.78 -14.94
N SER A 157 -22.11 14.07 -15.28
CA SER A 157 -21.88 14.55 -16.63
C SER A 157 -20.42 14.38 -17.06
N SER A 158 -20.14 14.54 -18.36
CA SER A 158 -18.77 14.49 -18.88
C SER A 158 -17.84 15.51 -18.19
N LEU A 159 -18.32 16.75 -18.00
CA LEU A 159 -17.57 17.80 -17.33
C LEU A 159 -17.31 17.47 -15.85
N GLU A 160 -18.33 16.98 -15.13
CA GLU A 160 -18.18 16.59 -13.73
C GLU A 160 -17.19 15.44 -13.55
N ARG A 161 -17.24 14.42 -14.42
CA ARG A 161 -16.28 13.32 -14.42
C ARG A 161 -14.86 13.81 -14.57
N GLU A 162 -14.62 14.74 -15.49
CA GLU A 162 -13.32 15.39 -15.66
C GLU A 162 -12.88 16.14 -14.39
N MET A 163 -13.78 16.89 -13.76
CA MET A 163 -13.50 17.60 -12.49
C MET A 163 -13.19 16.64 -11.33
N THR A 164 -13.67 15.40 -11.37
CA THR A 164 -13.30 14.39 -10.37
C THR A 164 -11.83 13.96 -10.47
N PHE A 165 -11.20 14.12 -11.64
CA PHE A 165 -9.77 13.90 -11.84
C PHE A 165 -8.98 15.16 -11.45
N ARG A 166 -8.72 15.30 -10.15
CA ARG A 166 -7.95 16.42 -9.60
C ARG A 166 -6.44 16.22 -9.77
N THR A 167 -5.68 17.32 -9.79
CA THR A 167 -4.20 17.30 -9.71
C THR A 167 -3.56 16.48 -10.84
N GLU A 168 -2.61 15.59 -10.52
CA GLU A 168 -1.90 14.72 -11.47
C GLU A 168 -2.85 13.85 -12.31
N MET A 169 -3.97 13.41 -11.72
CA MET A 169 -4.95 12.57 -12.42
C MET A 169 -5.56 13.29 -13.62
N GLY A 170 -5.99 14.54 -13.42
CA GLY A 170 -6.56 15.36 -14.48
C GLY A 170 -5.54 15.68 -15.56
N LEU A 171 -4.29 15.92 -15.15
CA LEU A 171 -3.19 16.14 -16.08
C LEU A 171 -2.93 14.92 -16.97
N TYR A 172 -2.84 13.70 -16.41
CA TYR A 172 -2.64 12.48 -17.22
C TYR A 172 -3.83 12.18 -18.13
N TYR A 173 -5.04 12.28 -17.59
CA TYR A 173 -6.26 12.06 -18.37
C TYR A 173 -6.38 13.07 -19.52
N SER A 174 -5.91 14.32 -19.36
CA SER A 174 -5.92 15.33 -20.43
C SER A 174 -5.15 14.88 -21.69
N TYR A 175 -4.01 14.20 -21.53
CA TYR A 175 -3.25 13.72 -22.68
C TYR A 175 -3.93 12.54 -23.37
N PHE A 176 -4.49 11.62 -22.58
CA PHE A 176 -5.33 10.54 -23.13
C PHE A 176 -6.48 11.13 -23.96
N LYS A 177 -7.19 12.12 -23.41
CA LYS A 177 -8.28 12.85 -24.07
C LYS A 177 -7.84 13.49 -25.39
N THR A 178 -6.70 14.20 -25.41
CA THR A 178 -6.15 14.80 -26.64
C THR A 178 -5.91 13.76 -27.74
N ILE A 179 -5.38 12.58 -27.42
CA ILE A 179 -5.11 11.55 -28.43
C ILE A 179 -6.39 10.96 -29.01
N ILE A 180 -7.43 10.75 -28.19
CA ILE A 180 -8.68 10.12 -28.63
C ILE A 180 -9.57 11.09 -29.42
N GLU A 181 -9.54 12.39 -29.09
CA GLU A 181 -10.31 13.43 -29.77
C GLU A 181 -9.65 13.88 -31.08
N ALA A 182 -8.35 13.63 -31.25
CA ALA A 182 -7.64 13.96 -32.49
C ALA A 182 -8.21 13.19 -33.71
N PRO A 183 -8.10 13.75 -34.94
CA PRO A 183 -8.58 13.07 -36.15
C PRO A 183 -7.94 11.70 -36.38
N SER A 184 -6.64 11.55 -36.08
CA SER A 184 -5.91 10.29 -36.16
C SER A 184 -5.05 10.06 -34.92
N PHE A 185 -4.69 8.81 -34.66
CA PHE A 185 -3.82 8.46 -33.53
C PHE A 185 -2.42 9.10 -33.64
N LEU A 186 -1.84 9.11 -34.85
CA LEU A 186 -0.53 9.70 -35.09
C LEU A 186 -0.56 11.22 -34.92
N GLU A 187 -1.64 11.87 -35.35
CA GLU A 187 -1.83 13.31 -35.11
C GLU A 187 -1.95 13.61 -33.63
N GLY A 188 -2.77 12.85 -32.89
CA GLY A 188 -2.89 13.00 -31.44
C GLY A 188 -1.57 12.78 -30.71
N LEU A 189 -0.77 11.80 -31.14
CA LEU A 189 0.58 11.56 -30.63
C LEU A 189 1.51 12.75 -30.93
N TRP A 190 1.45 13.30 -32.14
CA TRP A 190 2.24 14.47 -32.53
C TRP A 190 1.87 15.72 -31.72
N MET A 191 0.58 15.93 -31.45
CA MET A 191 0.08 17.04 -30.62
C MET A 191 0.64 16.99 -29.20
N ILE A 192 0.66 15.82 -28.55
CA ILE A 192 1.23 15.71 -27.20
C ILE A 192 2.77 15.72 -27.20
N MET A 193 3.41 15.27 -28.28
CA MET A 193 4.87 15.37 -28.44
C MET A 193 5.35 16.80 -28.71
N ASN A 194 4.47 17.69 -29.18
CA ASN A 194 4.74 19.10 -29.43
C ASN A 194 3.75 19.98 -28.65
N ASP A 195 3.59 19.69 -27.37
CA ASP A 195 2.61 20.35 -26.52
C ASP A 195 3.05 21.79 -26.19
N ARG A 196 2.15 22.74 -26.42
CA ARG A 196 2.35 24.16 -26.09
C ARG A 196 1.51 24.60 -24.89
N LEU A 197 0.66 23.70 -24.35
CA LEU A 197 -0.34 24.06 -23.35
C LEU A 197 0.13 23.85 -21.92
N THR A 198 0.96 22.83 -21.64
CA THR A 198 1.27 22.44 -20.25
C THR A 198 2.33 23.33 -19.57
N GLU A 199 3.33 23.81 -20.32
CA GLU A 199 4.44 24.61 -19.79
C GLU A 199 4.63 25.94 -20.58
N TYR A 200 3.52 26.58 -20.99
CA TYR A 200 3.53 27.77 -21.86
C TYR A 200 4.50 28.86 -21.34
N PRO A 201 5.32 29.52 -22.18
CA PRO A 201 5.36 29.47 -23.66
C PRO A 201 6.23 28.35 -24.24
N LEU A 202 6.75 27.45 -23.42
CA LEU A 202 7.64 26.39 -23.87
C LEU A 202 6.85 25.35 -24.67
N VAL A 203 7.49 24.83 -25.72
CA VAL A 203 7.01 23.64 -26.43
C VAL A 203 7.74 22.43 -25.87
N ILE A 204 7.01 21.51 -25.27
CA ILE A 204 7.59 20.36 -24.60
C ILE A 204 7.10 19.05 -25.21
N ASN A 205 7.97 18.05 -25.21
CA ASN A 205 7.58 16.68 -25.47
C ASN A 205 7.06 16.04 -24.19
N THR A 206 5.73 16.03 -24.03
CA THR A 206 5.09 15.54 -22.80
C THR A 206 5.23 14.04 -22.62
N VAL A 207 5.34 13.27 -23.71
CA VAL A 207 5.58 11.82 -23.67
C VAL A 207 6.93 11.52 -23.01
N LYS A 208 7.96 12.25 -23.41
CA LYS A 208 9.29 12.17 -22.80
C LYS A 208 9.33 12.77 -21.39
N ARG A 209 8.67 13.91 -21.19
CA ARG A 209 8.70 14.66 -19.92
C ARG A 209 8.00 13.91 -18.78
N PHE A 210 6.82 13.33 -19.04
CA PHE A 210 5.96 12.72 -18.02
C PHE A 210 5.80 11.20 -18.17
N HIS A 211 6.56 10.58 -19.07
CA HIS A 211 6.55 9.14 -19.35
C HIS A 211 5.14 8.61 -19.64
N LEU A 212 4.44 9.25 -20.58
CA LEU A 212 3.01 9.02 -20.90
C LEU A 212 2.73 7.70 -21.66
N TYR A 213 3.60 6.70 -21.55
CA TYR A 213 3.40 5.40 -22.22
C TYR A 213 2.07 4.74 -21.88
N PRO A 214 1.60 4.70 -20.60
CA PRO A 214 0.31 4.11 -20.29
C PRO A 214 -0.85 4.82 -20.99
N GLU A 215 -0.86 6.15 -21.03
CA GLU A 215 -1.94 6.93 -21.67
C GLU A 215 -1.95 6.71 -23.19
N VAL A 216 -0.78 6.68 -23.83
CA VAL A 216 -0.66 6.43 -25.28
C VAL A 216 -1.18 5.03 -25.64
N ILE A 217 -0.82 4.01 -24.85
CA ILE A 217 -1.29 2.63 -25.06
C ILE A 217 -2.80 2.51 -24.86
N ILE A 218 -3.35 3.11 -23.80
CA ILE A 218 -4.79 3.07 -23.51
C ILE A 218 -5.57 3.87 -24.57
N ALA A 219 -5.04 5.00 -25.05
CA ALA A 219 -5.65 5.76 -26.14
C ALA A 219 -5.70 4.96 -27.44
N TYR A 220 -4.61 4.24 -27.76
CA TYR A 220 -4.60 3.33 -28.89
C TYR A 220 -5.67 2.23 -28.74
N TRP A 221 -5.71 1.55 -27.59
CA TRP A 221 -6.72 0.53 -27.32
C TRP A 221 -8.15 1.06 -27.37
N TYR A 222 -8.41 2.26 -26.85
CA TYR A 222 -9.73 2.87 -26.90
C TYR A 222 -10.17 3.17 -28.33
N ARG A 223 -9.30 3.77 -29.16
CA ARG A 223 -9.61 4.05 -30.57
C ARG A 223 -9.84 2.76 -31.36
N THR A 224 -9.05 1.72 -31.10
CA THR A 224 -9.27 0.39 -31.70
C THR A 224 -10.58 -0.23 -31.23
N PHE A 225 -10.89 -0.16 -29.94
CA PHE A 225 -12.15 -0.66 -29.37
C PHE A 225 -13.36 0.03 -30.02
N VAL A 226 -13.40 1.36 -30.01
CA VAL A 226 -14.49 2.15 -30.61
C VAL A 226 -14.58 1.91 -32.12
N GLY A 227 -13.44 1.85 -32.82
CA GLY A 227 -13.40 1.56 -34.26
C GLY A 227 -13.99 0.19 -34.59
N ILE A 228 -13.66 -0.84 -33.80
CA ILE A 228 -14.21 -2.19 -33.94
C ILE A 228 -15.71 -2.20 -33.63
N THR A 229 -16.14 -1.60 -32.51
CA THR A 229 -17.55 -1.65 -32.09
C THR A 229 -18.44 -0.89 -33.06
N ASN A 230 -17.96 0.24 -33.60
CA ASN A 230 -18.66 0.98 -34.64
C ASN A 230 -18.77 0.18 -35.94
N LEU A 231 -17.73 -0.59 -36.31
CA LEU A 231 -17.77 -1.48 -37.48
C LEU A 231 -18.80 -2.59 -37.32
N PHE A 232 -18.96 -3.14 -36.12
CA PHE A 232 -19.95 -4.18 -35.81
C PHE A 232 -21.33 -3.64 -35.41
N GLY A 233 -21.52 -2.31 -35.36
CA GLY A 233 -22.78 -1.68 -34.95
C GLY A 233 -23.20 -1.97 -33.50
N VAL A 234 -22.24 -2.27 -32.61
CA VAL A 234 -22.52 -2.57 -31.21
C VAL A 234 -22.55 -1.27 -30.40
N GLU A 235 -23.69 -0.97 -29.78
CA GLU A 235 -23.80 0.16 -28.85
C GLU A 235 -23.02 -0.12 -27.56
N THR A 236 -21.98 0.69 -27.30
CA THR A 236 -21.07 0.52 -26.15
C THR A 236 -21.25 1.57 -25.05
N LYS A 237 -22.17 2.52 -25.26
CA LYS A 237 -22.55 3.53 -24.27
C LYS A 237 -24.04 3.80 -24.30
N THR A 238 -24.63 3.97 -23.12
CA THR A 238 -26.02 4.38 -22.93
C THR A 238 -26.05 5.79 -22.34
N CYS A 239 -26.84 6.68 -22.92
CA CYS A 239 -26.90 8.07 -22.48
C CYS A 239 -28.28 8.42 -21.93
N TRP A 240 -28.29 9.11 -20.80
CA TRP A 240 -29.46 9.57 -20.07
C TRP A 240 -29.39 11.08 -19.89
N ASN A 241 -30.53 11.77 -19.92
CA ASN A 241 -30.59 13.18 -19.53
C ASN A 241 -30.99 13.25 -18.05
N VAL A 242 -30.14 13.85 -17.22
CA VAL A 242 -30.37 14.01 -15.79
C VAL A 242 -30.70 15.49 -15.53
N THR A 243 -31.87 15.73 -14.93
CA THR A 243 -32.28 17.06 -14.48
C THR A 243 -31.65 17.36 -13.12
N ARG A 244 -30.89 18.46 -13.02
CA ARG A 244 -30.32 18.91 -11.74
C ARG A 244 -31.36 19.71 -10.94
N VAL A 245 -31.27 19.62 -9.61
CA VAL A 245 -32.17 20.34 -8.69
C VAL A 245 -31.96 21.85 -8.76
N GLU A 246 -30.71 22.32 -8.91
CA GLU A 246 -30.36 23.75 -9.09
C GLU A 246 -28.90 23.90 -9.58
N PRO A 247 -28.62 24.76 -10.59
CA PRO A 247 -29.57 25.35 -11.53
C PRO A 247 -30.27 24.26 -12.37
N LEU A 248 -31.53 24.51 -12.80
CA LEU A 248 -32.31 23.60 -13.66
C LEU A 248 -31.69 23.52 -15.08
N ASN A 249 -30.56 22.84 -15.19
CA ASN A 249 -29.93 22.49 -16.44
C ASN A 249 -30.05 20.97 -16.63
N GLU A 250 -30.56 20.56 -17.79
CA GLU A 250 -30.48 19.18 -18.22
C GLU A 250 -29.05 18.88 -18.63
N VAL A 251 -28.46 17.85 -18.03
CA VAL A 251 -27.11 17.41 -18.39
C VAL A 251 -27.13 15.98 -18.88
N GLN A 252 -26.53 15.77 -20.05
CA GLN A 252 -26.40 14.44 -20.63
C GLN A 252 -25.29 13.67 -19.91
N SER A 253 -25.65 12.52 -19.34
CA SER A 253 -24.71 11.57 -18.74
C SER A 253 -24.71 10.28 -19.54
N CYS A 254 -23.55 9.87 -20.02
CA CYS A 254 -23.38 8.63 -20.79
C CYS A 254 -22.56 7.62 -20.00
N GLU A 255 -23.03 6.40 -19.82
CA GLU A 255 -22.28 5.33 -19.13
C GLU A 255 -21.87 4.23 -20.12
N GLY A 256 -20.86 3.44 -19.75
CA GLY A 256 -20.39 2.29 -20.53
C GLY A 256 -18.95 2.42 -21.02
N LEU A 257 -18.43 1.34 -21.59
CA LEU A 257 -17.04 1.28 -22.08
C LEU A 257 -16.80 2.16 -23.33
N GLY A 258 -17.87 2.63 -23.98
CA GLY A 258 -17.79 3.62 -25.05
C GLY A 258 -17.63 5.07 -24.55
N ASP A 259 -17.73 5.31 -23.24
CA ASP A 259 -17.35 6.60 -22.63
C ASP A 259 -15.84 6.63 -22.30
N PRO A 260 -15.09 7.66 -22.71
CA PRO A 260 -13.65 7.71 -22.50
C PRO A 260 -13.21 7.65 -21.04
N ALA A 261 -13.93 8.32 -20.14
CA ALA A 261 -13.56 8.38 -18.72
C ALA A 261 -13.81 7.02 -18.05
N CYS A 262 -14.96 6.41 -18.34
CA CYS A 262 -15.31 5.07 -17.87
C CYS A 262 -14.32 4.01 -18.39
N PHE A 263 -13.97 4.04 -19.67
CA PHE A 263 -12.99 3.12 -20.26
C PHE A 263 -11.62 3.23 -19.59
N TYR A 264 -11.13 4.47 -19.43
CA TYR A 264 -9.82 4.73 -18.84
C TYR A 264 -9.71 4.20 -17.40
N VAL A 265 -10.73 4.44 -16.57
CA VAL A 265 -10.78 3.92 -15.20
C VAL A 265 -10.96 2.40 -15.16
N ALA A 266 -11.79 1.83 -16.06
CA ALA A 266 -12.04 0.39 -16.12
C ALA A 266 -10.76 -0.43 -16.39
N VAL A 267 -9.91 0.02 -17.33
CA VAL A 267 -8.62 -0.64 -17.63
C VAL A 267 -7.74 -0.71 -16.38
N ILE A 268 -7.70 0.37 -15.59
CA ILE A 268 -6.89 0.44 -14.36
C ILE A 268 -7.43 -0.53 -13.30
N PHE A 269 -8.75 -0.61 -13.14
CA PHE A 269 -9.36 -1.52 -12.18
C PHE A 269 -9.19 -2.99 -12.58
N ILE A 270 -9.26 -3.32 -13.88
CA ILE A 270 -8.94 -4.66 -14.39
C ILE A 270 -7.49 -5.02 -14.06
N LEU A 271 -6.55 -4.09 -14.31
CA LEU A 271 -5.13 -4.29 -14.01
C LEU A 271 -4.88 -4.52 -12.50
N ASN A 272 -5.62 -3.81 -11.63
CA ASN A 272 -5.58 -4.03 -10.18
C ASN A 272 -6.33 -5.31 -9.75
N GLY A 273 -7.30 -5.79 -10.52
CA GLY A 273 -7.86 -7.13 -10.38
C GLY A 273 -6.81 -8.22 -10.63
N LEU A 274 -6.03 -8.10 -11.71
CA LEU A 274 -4.92 -9.02 -12.02
C LEU A 274 -3.88 -9.05 -10.91
N MET A 275 -3.56 -7.90 -10.31
CA MET A 275 -2.68 -7.81 -9.15
C MET A 275 -3.16 -8.66 -7.97
N MET A 276 -4.46 -8.69 -7.67
CA MET A 276 -4.98 -9.54 -6.59
C MET A 276 -4.79 -11.02 -6.89
N GLY A 277 -4.98 -11.42 -8.15
CA GLY A 277 -4.65 -12.76 -8.62
C GLY A 277 -3.16 -13.09 -8.42
N LEU A 278 -2.26 -12.15 -8.70
CA LEU A 278 -0.83 -12.29 -8.45
C LEU A 278 -0.51 -12.43 -6.95
N PHE A 279 -1.17 -11.66 -6.07
CA PHE A 279 -1.02 -11.82 -4.62
C PHE A 279 -1.44 -13.20 -4.12
N PHE A 280 -2.54 -13.74 -4.66
CA PHE A 280 -2.98 -15.09 -4.34
C PHE A 280 -1.95 -16.14 -4.75
N VAL A 281 -1.44 -16.06 -5.99
CA VAL A 281 -0.39 -16.96 -6.50
C VAL A 281 0.88 -16.84 -5.66
N TYR A 282 1.28 -15.62 -5.32
CA TYR A 282 2.47 -15.35 -4.53
C TYR A 282 2.33 -15.89 -3.09
N GLY A 283 1.21 -15.63 -2.40
CA GLY A 283 0.96 -16.20 -1.06
C GLY A 283 0.84 -17.73 -1.07
N THR A 284 0.26 -18.31 -2.13
CA THR A 284 0.19 -19.77 -2.31
C THR A 284 1.59 -20.36 -2.46
N TYR A 285 2.45 -19.68 -3.21
CA TYR A 285 3.83 -20.10 -3.42
C TYR A 285 4.66 -20.05 -2.12
N LEU A 286 4.62 -18.91 -1.42
CA LEU A 286 5.41 -18.68 -0.20
C LEU A 286 4.99 -19.60 0.96
N SER A 287 3.68 -19.85 1.11
CA SER A 287 3.15 -20.75 2.15
C SER A 287 3.19 -22.24 1.76
N GLY A 288 3.31 -22.55 0.47
CA GLY A 288 3.19 -23.90 -0.08
C GLY A 288 1.77 -24.47 -0.06
N THR A 289 0.74 -23.65 0.22
CA THR A 289 -0.66 -24.09 0.34
C THR A 289 -1.62 -23.07 -0.27
N GLN A 290 -2.73 -23.52 -0.87
CA GLN A 290 -3.77 -22.60 -1.39
C GLN A 290 -4.43 -21.78 -0.28
N LEU A 291 -4.52 -22.34 0.93
CA LEU A 291 -5.03 -21.64 2.11
C LEU A 291 -4.21 -20.39 2.46
N GLY A 292 -2.88 -20.45 2.35
CA GLY A 292 -2.03 -19.27 2.57
C GLY A 292 -2.27 -18.18 1.54
N GLY A 293 -2.52 -18.53 0.28
CA GLY A 293 -2.96 -17.57 -0.74
C GLY A 293 -4.29 -16.90 -0.40
N LEU A 294 -5.27 -17.66 0.10
CA LEU A 294 -6.55 -17.13 0.53
C LEU A 294 -6.41 -16.17 1.73
N ILE A 295 -5.54 -16.51 2.70
CA ILE A 295 -5.23 -15.62 3.83
C ILE A 295 -4.65 -14.30 3.35
N THR A 296 -3.70 -14.32 2.41
CA THR A 296 -3.14 -13.08 1.83
C THR A 296 -4.24 -12.16 1.28
N VAL A 297 -5.16 -12.74 0.51
CA VAL A 297 -6.27 -12.02 -0.12
C VAL A 297 -7.22 -11.47 0.94
N LEU A 298 -7.62 -12.27 1.92
CA LEU A 298 -8.51 -11.82 3.01
C LEU A 298 -7.86 -10.71 3.85
N CYS A 299 -6.59 -10.87 4.21
CA CYS A 299 -5.81 -9.82 4.91
C CYS A 299 -5.79 -8.52 4.12
N PHE A 300 -5.65 -8.60 2.79
CA PHE A 300 -5.68 -7.42 1.92
C PHE A 300 -7.06 -6.76 1.94
N PHE A 301 -8.15 -7.51 1.74
CA PHE A 301 -9.51 -6.96 1.78
C PHE A 301 -9.85 -6.33 3.14
N PHE A 302 -9.49 -6.97 4.25
CA PHE A 302 -9.73 -6.43 5.60
C PHE A 302 -8.98 -5.14 5.90
N ASN A 303 -7.87 -4.90 5.20
CA ASN A 303 -7.04 -3.70 5.33
C ASN A 303 -7.00 -2.90 4.02
N HIS A 304 -8.03 -3.00 3.16
CA HIS A 304 -8.02 -2.44 1.80
C HIS A 304 -7.67 -0.95 1.79
N GLY A 305 -8.26 -0.17 2.70
CA GLY A 305 -8.02 1.28 2.81
C GLY A 305 -6.58 1.69 3.20
N GLU A 306 -5.80 0.78 3.77
CA GLU A 306 -4.37 0.98 4.07
C GLU A 306 -3.45 0.33 3.03
N ALA A 307 -3.98 -0.62 2.25
CA ALA A 307 -3.26 -1.43 1.28
C ALA A 307 -3.25 -0.80 -0.11
N THR A 308 -4.31 -0.08 -0.48
CA THR A 308 -4.40 0.63 -1.76
C THR A 308 -5.34 1.83 -1.64
N ARG A 309 -5.13 2.81 -2.52
CA ARG A 309 -6.01 3.97 -2.71
C ARG A 309 -6.51 4.10 -4.15
N VAL A 310 -6.37 3.04 -4.95
CA VAL A 310 -6.71 3.03 -6.37
C VAL A 310 -8.16 3.44 -6.64
N MET A 311 -9.09 3.14 -5.73
CA MET A 311 -10.48 3.57 -5.85
C MET A 311 -10.62 5.10 -5.82
N TRP A 312 -9.86 5.81 -4.99
CA TRP A 312 -9.95 7.28 -4.93
C TRP A 312 -9.09 7.95 -6.00
N THR A 313 -7.97 7.33 -6.37
CA THR A 313 -7.04 7.92 -7.34
C THR A 313 -6.59 6.93 -8.41
N PRO A 314 -7.50 6.50 -9.31
CA PRO A 314 -7.17 5.48 -10.32
C PRO A 314 -6.04 5.90 -11.27
N PRO A 315 -6.07 7.09 -11.92
CA PRO A 315 -5.10 7.50 -12.95
C PRO A 315 -3.64 7.71 -12.51
N LEU A 316 -3.29 7.46 -11.24
CA LEU A 316 -1.94 7.71 -10.77
C LEU A 316 -0.95 6.63 -11.25
N ARG A 317 0.32 7.04 -11.42
CA ARG A 317 1.42 6.14 -11.83
C ARG A 317 1.64 4.95 -10.90
N GLU A 318 1.40 5.15 -9.60
CA GLU A 318 1.44 4.06 -8.62
C GLU A 318 0.41 2.97 -8.94
N SER A 319 -0.82 3.34 -9.33
CA SER A 319 -1.88 2.39 -9.67
C SER A 319 -1.55 1.54 -10.90
N PHE A 320 -0.81 2.11 -11.86
CA PHE A 320 -0.32 1.41 -13.05
C PHE A 320 0.87 0.50 -12.76
N SER A 321 1.84 1.00 -11.99
CA SER A 321 3.10 0.29 -11.76
C SER A 321 2.98 -0.84 -10.74
N TYR A 322 2.04 -0.72 -9.79
CA TYR A 322 1.95 -1.61 -8.64
C TYR A 322 1.77 -3.11 -8.98
N PRO A 323 0.89 -3.51 -9.92
CA PRO A 323 0.77 -4.90 -10.38
C PRO A 323 2.10 -5.47 -10.92
N PHE A 324 2.87 -4.67 -11.64
CA PHE A 324 4.18 -5.07 -12.18
C PHE A 324 5.25 -5.15 -11.09
N LEU A 325 5.18 -4.29 -10.07
CA LEU A 325 6.08 -4.39 -8.90
C LEU A 325 5.84 -5.69 -8.13
N VAL A 326 4.58 -6.09 -7.93
CA VAL A 326 4.24 -7.37 -7.29
C VAL A 326 4.74 -8.54 -8.15
N LEU A 327 4.53 -8.49 -9.47
CA LEU A 327 5.06 -9.50 -10.39
C LEU A 327 6.59 -9.60 -10.34
N GLN A 328 7.27 -8.45 -10.32
CA GLN A 328 8.73 -8.40 -10.19
C GLN A 328 9.20 -9.01 -8.87
N MET A 329 8.54 -8.69 -7.75
CA MET A 329 8.86 -9.28 -6.44
C MET A 329 8.68 -10.80 -6.46
N TYR A 330 7.58 -11.29 -7.02
CA TYR A 330 7.32 -12.71 -7.17
C TYR A 330 8.39 -13.42 -8.04
N ILE A 331 8.75 -12.84 -9.19
CA ILE A 331 9.80 -13.38 -10.06
C ILE A 331 11.16 -13.38 -9.36
N LEU A 332 11.49 -12.33 -8.61
CA LEU A 332 12.73 -12.28 -7.83
C LEU A 332 12.77 -13.37 -6.76
N THR A 333 11.66 -13.62 -6.06
CA THR A 333 11.55 -14.73 -5.11
C THR A 333 11.78 -16.08 -5.81
N MET A 334 11.15 -16.30 -6.96
CA MET A 334 11.35 -17.51 -7.78
C MET A 334 12.80 -17.70 -8.20
N ILE A 335 13.43 -16.63 -8.71
CA ILE A 335 14.83 -16.64 -9.14
C ILE A 335 15.72 -16.92 -7.93
N LEU A 336 15.48 -16.30 -6.78
CA LEU A 336 16.25 -16.51 -5.56
C LEU A 336 16.23 -18.00 -5.19
N ILE A 337 15.08 -18.66 -5.26
CA ILE A 337 14.91 -20.08 -4.93
C ILE A 337 15.53 -20.99 -5.98
N ALA A 338 15.26 -20.74 -7.27
CA ALA A 338 15.78 -21.53 -8.39
C ALA A 338 17.30 -21.40 -8.55
N SER A 339 17.85 -20.24 -8.20
CA SER A 339 19.28 -19.97 -8.27
C SER A 339 20.01 -20.49 -7.02
N LEU A 340 19.44 -20.43 -5.81
CA LEU A 340 20.09 -20.90 -4.58
C LEU A 340 20.22 -22.43 -4.49
N PHE A 341 19.27 -23.20 -5.04
CA PHE A 341 19.25 -24.67 -4.90
C PHE A 341 20.46 -25.39 -5.55
N PRO A 342 20.96 -24.99 -6.74
CA PRO A 342 22.23 -25.48 -7.27
C PRO A 342 23.48 -24.76 -6.74
N MET A 343 23.34 -23.56 -6.17
CA MET A 343 24.46 -22.68 -5.75
C MET A 343 25.19 -23.12 -4.48
N TYR A 344 24.73 -24.19 -3.82
CA TYR A 344 25.22 -24.55 -2.50
C TYR A 344 25.67 -26.00 -2.34
N VAL A 345 25.23 -26.92 -3.21
CA VAL A 345 25.73 -28.30 -3.18
C VAL A 345 27.24 -28.38 -3.48
N VAL A 346 27.83 -27.33 -4.07
CA VAL A 346 29.24 -27.29 -4.50
C VAL A 346 30.05 -26.16 -3.82
N GLY A 347 29.46 -25.39 -2.88
CA GLY A 347 30.20 -24.35 -2.14
C GLY A 347 30.70 -23.15 -2.96
N TYR A 348 30.32 -23.06 -4.24
CA TYR A 348 30.48 -21.87 -5.05
C TYR A 348 29.12 -21.55 -5.65
N ILE A 349 28.68 -20.30 -5.48
CA ILE A 349 27.87 -19.66 -6.51
C ILE A 349 28.62 -19.92 -7.82
N GLU A 350 28.06 -20.73 -8.71
CA GLU A 350 28.64 -20.93 -10.03
C GLU A 350 28.74 -19.52 -10.63
N PRO A 351 29.96 -18.97 -10.84
CA PRO A 351 30.11 -17.57 -11.23
C PRO A 351 29.33 -17.29 -12.51
N SER A 352 29.10 -18.32 -13.34
CA SER A 352 28.27 -18.31 -14.55
C SER A 352 26.81 -17.90 -14.31
N LYS A 353 26.12 -18.43 -13.30
CA LYS A 353 24.68 -18.17 -13.07
C LYS A 353 24.44 -16.80 -12.44
N PHE A 354 25.22 -16.42 -11.45
CA PHE A 354 25.12 -15.09 -10.83
C PHE A 354 25.54 -13.98 -11.79
N ARG A 355 26.57 -14.24 -12.61
CA ARG A 355 26.93 -13.37 -13.74
C ARG A 355 25.80 -13.23 -14.76
N LYS A 356 25.08 -14.30 -15.09
CA LYS A 356 23.87 -14.22 -15.93
C LYS A 356 22.78 -13.33 -15.31
N ILE A 357 22.49 -13.47 -14.02
CA ILE A 357 21.51 -12.62 -13.32
C ILE A 357 21.91 -11.14 -13.41
N ILE A 358 23.17 -10.82 -13.11
CA ILE A 358 23.66 -9.44 -13.19
C ILE A 358 23.64 -8.93 -14.62
N TYR A 359 24.04 -9.72 -15.61
CA TYR A 359 23.93 -9.33 -17.01
C TYR A 359 22.49 -9.05 -17.43
N MET A 360 21.52 -9.88 -17.00
CA MET A 360 20.10 -9.64 -17.29
C MET A 360 19.60 -8.34 -16.66
N ASN A 361 20.01 -8.04 -15.42
CA ASN A 361 19.66 -6.77 -14.76
C ASN A 361 20.33 -5.57 -15.44
N MET A 362 21.58 -5.71 -15.92
CA MET A 362 22.28 -4.67 -16.68
C MET A 362 21.62 -4.42 -18.04
N ILE A 363 21.23 -5.47 -18.76
CA ILE A 363 20.47 -5.38 -20.02
C ILE A 363 19.12 -4.72 -19.77
N SER A 364 18.43 -5.12 -18.69
CA SER A 364 17.15 -4.52 -18.29
C SER A 364 17.29 -3.03 -17.97
N LEU A 365 18.31 -2.64 -17.21
CA LEU A 365 18.61 -1.23 -16.93
C LEU A 365 18.90 -0.44 -18.20
N PHE A 366 19.67 -1.01 -19.13
CA PHE A 366 19.97 -0.38 -20.41
C PHE A 366 18.73 -0.25 -21.31
N LEU A 367 17.89 -1.29 -21.36
CA LEU A 367 16.61 -1.24 -22.07
C LEU A 367 15.69 -0.18 -21.46
N CYS A 368 15.61 -0.09 -20.12
CA CYS A 368 14.86 0.96 -19.44
C CYS A 368 15.42 2.35 -19.78
N PHE A 369 16.74 2.51 -19.84
CA PHE A 369 17.37 3.77 -20.25
C PHE A 369 16.97 4.17 -21.67
N ILE A 370 16.95 3.23 -22.63
CA ILE A 370 16.48 3.48 -24.00
C ILE A 370 14.99 3.84 -24.01
N LEU A 371 14.17 3.05 -23.32
CA LEU A 371 12.73 3.25 -23.23
C LEU A 371 12.35 4.53 -22.46
N MET A 372 13.25 5.10 -21.67
CA MET A 372 13.02 6.37 -20.96
C MET A 372 13.70 7.54 -21.67
N PHE A 373 13.82 7.47 -22.99
CA PHE A 373 14.42 8.50 -23.86
C PHE A 373 15.81 8.96 -23.42
N GLY A 374 16.62 8.03 -22.91
CA GLY A 374 17.99 8.31 -22.47
C GLY A 374 18.08 9.13 -21.18
N ASN A 375 17.10 9.03 -20.28
CA ASN A 375 17.13 9.76 -19.01
C ASN A 375 18.37 9.36 -18.16
N PRO A 376 19.31 10.29 -17.90
CA PRO A 376 20.57 10.00 -17.22
C PRO A 376 20.40 9.67 -15.73
N MET A 377 19.24 9.92 -15.14
CA MET A 377 18.93 9.58 -13.75
C MET A 377 19.03 8.08 -13.47
N TYR A 378 18.67 7.24 -14.46
CA TYR A 378 18.75 5.78 -14.31
C TYR A 378 20.20 5.29 -14.25
N LEU A 379 21.08 5.87 -15.08
CA LEU A 379 22.48 5.48 -15.14
C LEU A 379 23.28 6.01 -13.93
N SER A 380 22.90 7.18 -13.41
CA SER A 380 23.45 7.78 -12.18
C SER A 380 22.82 7.26 -10.88
N SER A 381 21.89 6.31 -10.97
CA SER A 381 21.22 5.73 -9.79
C SER A 381 22.16 4.86 -8.94
N TYR A 382 21.88 4.78 -7.64
CA TYR A 382 22.59 3.86 -6.73
C TYR A 382 22.48 2.39 -7.17
N TYR A 383 21.38 2.01 -7.81
CA TYR A 383 21.17 0.66 -8.33
C TYR A 383 22.12 0.34 -9.50
N SER A 384 22.25 1.25 -10.46
CA SER A 384 23.22 1.17 -11.56
C SER A 384 24.66 1.02 -11.05
N SER A 385 25.05 1.90 -10.14
CA SER A 385 26.39 1.86 -9.53
C SER A 385 26.64 0.57 -8.75
N SER A 386 25.64 0.09 -8.01
CA SER A 386 25.71 -1.19 -7.28
C SER A 386 25.90 -2.39 -8.20
N LEU A 387 25.16 -2.45 -9.33
CA LEU A 387 25.29 -3.53 -10.31
C LEU A 387 26.69 -3.55 -10.94
N LEU A 388 27.21 -2.38 -11.32
CA LEU A 388 28.56 -2.24 -11.86
C LEU A 388 29.64 -2.67 -10.87
N MET A 389 29.51 -2.26 -9.60
CA MET A 389 30.42 -2.67 -8.54
C MET A 389 30.36 -4.18 -8.28
N THR A 390 29.16 -4.75 -8.27
CA THR A 390 28.98 -6.20 -8.10
C THR A 390 29.61 -6.96 -9.27
N TRP A 391 29.44 -6.48 -10.50
CA TRP A 391 30.09 -7.04 -11.68
C TRP A 391 31.62 -6.98 -11.59
N ALA A 392 32.18 -5.83 -11.17
CA ALA A 392 33.63 -5.67 -10.96
C ALA A 392 34.19 -6.62 -9.90
N ILE A 393 33.48 -6.80 -8.77
CA ILE A 393 33.86 -7.72 -7.70
C ILE A 393 33.88 -9.18 -8.20
N ILE A 394 32.91 -9.57 -9.04
CA ILE A 394 32.87 -10.92 -9.63
C ILE A 394 34.06 -11.16 -10.55
N LEU A 395 34.41 -10.19 -11.39
CA LEU A 395 35.56 -10.29 -12.29
C LEU A 395 36.89 -10.43 -11.53
N LYS A 396 37.01 -9.75 -10.38
CA LYS A 396 38.23 -9.75 -9.55
C LYS A 396 38.24 -10.80 -8.44
N LYS A 397 37.20 -11.65 -8.35
CA LYS A 397 37.05 -12.68 -7.31
C LYS A 397 38.29 -13.55 -7.11
N ASN A 398 38.94 -13.97 -8.20
CA ASN A 398 40.14 -14.83 -8.15
C ASN A 398 41.37 -14.12 -7.55
N GLN A 399 41.46 -12.78 -7.65
CA GLN A 399 42.55 -12.02 -7.02
C GLN A 399 42.29 -11.83 -5.52
N ILE A 400 41.03 -11.61 -5.12
CA ILE A 400 40.66 -11.42 -3.71
C ILE A 400 40.80 -12.73 -2.92
N GLN A 401 40.49 -13.88 -3.54
CA GLN A 401 40.68 -15.19 -2.89
C GLN A 401 42.15 -15.54 -2.62
N LYS A 402 43.10 -14.96 -3.36
CA LYS A 402 44.54 -15.16 -3.13
C LYS A 402 45.07 -14.49 -1.86
N LEU A 403 44.30 -13.60 -1.21
CA LEU A 403 44.74 -12.90 0.00
C LEU A 403 44.72 -13.77 1.28
N GLY A 404 44.28 -15.03 1.22
CA GLY A 404 44.45 -15.98 2.33
C GLY A 404 43.74 -15.62 3.64
N VAL A 405 42.72 -14.76 3.59
CA VAL A 405 41.99 -14.28 4.77
C VAL A 405 40.89 -15.28 5.18
N SER A 406 40.58 -15.36 6.48
CA SER A 406 39.40 -16.10 6.97
C SER A 406 38.13 -15.72 6.21
N GLU A 407 37.26 -16.69 5.93
CA GLU A 407 36.00 -16.52 5.18
C GLU A 407 35.19 -15.29 5.64
N LEU A 408 35.06 -15.07 6.95
CA LEU A 408 34.24 -13.97 7.50
C LEU A 408 34.82 -12.59 7.20
N ASN A 409 36.14 -12.42 7.32
CA ASN A 409 36.83 -11.18 6.94
C ASN A 409 36.75 -10.93 5.43
N PHE A 410 36.77 -11.99 4.61
CA PHE A 410 36.57 -11.86 3.17
C PHE A 410 35.17 -11.30 2.84
N TRP A 411 34.11 -11.76 3.51
CA TRP A 411 32.76 -11.21 3.35
C TRP A 411 32.67 -9.73 3.77
N LEU A 412 33.29 -9.36 4.89
CA LEU A 412 33.31 -7.97 5.36
C LEU A 412 34.07 -7.04 4.40
N ILE A 413 35.22 -7.48 3.89
CA ILE A 413 36.01 -6.71 2.92
C ILE A 413 35.24 -6.56 1.61
N GLN A 414 34.61 -7.62 1.09
CA GLN A 414 33.79 -7.54 -0.12
C GLN A 414 32.59 -6.61 0.04
N GLY A 415 31.88 -6.70 1.17
CA GLY A 415 30.76 -5.82 1.49
C GLY A 415 31.19 -4.36 1.61
N GLY A 416 32.31 -4.09 2.26
CA GLY A 416 32.90 -2.75 2.38
C GLY A 416 33.31 -2.14 1.04
N ILE A 417 34.01 -2.92 0.19
CA ILE A 417 34.40 -2.50 -1.18
C ILE A 417 33.15 -2.22 -2.03
N TRP A 418 32.14 -3.08 -1.96
CA TRP A 418 30.89 -2.88 -2.68
C TRP A 418 30.18 -1.59 -2.25
N TRP A 419 30.03 -1.37 -0.93
CA TRP A 419 29.36 -0.20 -0.39
C TRP A 419 30.09 1.10 -0.75
N PHE A 420 31.38 1.18 -0.43
CA PHE A 420 32.20 2.36 -0.70
C PHE A 420 32.31 2.63 -2.21
N GLY A 421 32.57 1.58 -3.00
CA GLY A 421 32.63 1.68 -4.46
C GLY A 421 31.32 2.15 -5.07
N THR A 422 30.17 1.72 -4.54
CA THR A 422 28.85 2.16 -5.04
C THR A 422 28.64 3.65 -4.80
N VAL A 423 29.01 4.16 -3.63
CA VAL A 423 28.89 5.60 -3.30
C VAL A 423 29.81 6.45 -4.18
N VAL A 424 31.07 6.05 -4.33
CA VAL A 424 32.06 6.76 -5.16
C VAL A 424 31.64 6.75 -6.62
N LEU A 425 31.25 5.59 -7.15
CA LEU A 425 30.83 5.45 -8.53
C LEU A 425 29.57 6.27 -8.81
N LYS A 426 28.60 6.30 -7.90
CA LYS A 426 27.40 7.14 -8.00
C LYS A 426 27.76 8.63 -8.07
N PHE A 427 28.67 9.10 -7.23
CA PHE A 427 29.09 10.49 -7.25
C PHE A 427 29.81 10.85 -8.57
N LEU A 428 30.67 9.95 -9.05
CA LEU A 428 31.39 10.12 -10.31
C LEU A 428 30.43 10.13 -11.51
N THR A 429 29.50 9.18 -11.60
CA THR A 429 28.51 9.13 -12.70
C THR A 429 27.58 10.34 -12.67
N SER A 430 27.16 10.80 -11.50
CA SER A 430 26.34 12.01 -11.37
C SER A 430 27.07 13.26 -11.88
N LYS A 431 28.37 13.40 -11.58
CA LYS A 431 29.19 14.51 -12.09
C LYS A 431 29.40 14.45 -13.60
N ILE A 432 29.70 13.26 -14.13
CA ILE A 432 29.94 13.07 -15.58
C ILE A 432 28.67 13.35 -16.39
N LEU A 433 27.52 12.91 -15.90
CA LEU A 433 26.24 13.07 -16.58
C LEU A 433 25.56 14.42 -16.30
N GLY A 434 26.16 15.30 -15.48
CA GLY A 434 25.59 16.61 -15.16
C GLY A 434 24.25 16.55 -14.43
N VAL A 435 23.96 15.46 -13.71
CA VAL A 435 22.69 15.30 -12.97
C VAL A 435 22.84 15.94 -11.59
N SER A 436 22.76 17.27 -11.51
CA SER A 436 22.92 18.03 -10.26
C SER A 436 21.63 18.47 -9.59
N ASP A 437 20.48 18.50 -10.29
CA ASP A 437 19.40 19.45 -9.93
C ASP A 437 18.08 18.84 -9.39
N HIS A 438 18.02 17.53 -9.13
CA HIS A 438 16.85 16.91 -8.49
C HIS A 438 17.02 16.88 -6.97
N ILE A 439 15.96 17.24 -6.24
CA ILE A 439 15.86 17.04 -4.78
C ILE A 439 16.12 15.56 -4.53
N ARG A 440 17.24 15.24 -3.89
CA ARG A 440 17.59 13.85 -3.65
C ARG A 440 16.70 13.35 -2.53
N LEU A 441 16.36 12.06 -2.55
CA LEU A 441 15.74 11.41 -1.40
C LEU A 441 16.55 11.64 -0.11
N SER A 442 17.88 11.76 -0.23
CA SER A 442 18.76 12.14 0.88
C SER A 442 18.49 13.54 1.41
N ASP A 443 18.13 14.49 0.55
CA ASP A 443 17.91 15.88 0.94
C ASP A 443 16.54 16.03 1.61
N LEU A 444 15.54 15.24 1.19
CA LEU A 444 14.25 15.15 1.87
C LEU A 444 14.39 14.49 3.26
N ILE A 445 15.18 13.42 3.37
CA ILE A 445 15.47 12.75 4.65
C ILE A 445 16.31 13.66 5.56
N ALA A 446 17.32 14.35 5.00
CA ALA A 446 18.17 15.29 5.71
C ALA A 446 17.36 16.50 6.20
N ALA A 447 16.54 17.12 5.35
CA ALA A 447 15.66 18.23 5.74
C ALA A 447 14.75 17.85 6.93
N ARG A 448 14.29 16.60 6.96
CA ARG A 448 13.40 16.11 8.02
C ARG A 448 14.11 15.70 9.31
N ILE A 449 15.30 15.11 9.23
CA ILE A 449 16.07 14.68 10.41
C ILE A 449 16.89 15.85 10.99
N LEU A 450 17.47 16.69 10.12
CA LEU A 450 18.36 17.80 10.48
C LEU A 450 17.66 19.16 10.53
N GLY A 451 16.41 19.26 10.10
CA GLY A 451 15.59 20.48 10.22
C GLY A 451 15.92 21.60 9.20
N TYR A 452 16.70 21.32 8.16
CA TYR A 452 16.98 22.29 7.10
C TYR A 452 15.73 22.47 6.21
N THR A 453 15.31 23.72 5.98
CA THR A 453 14.11 24.02 5.17
C THR A 453 14.41 25.09 4.11
N ASP A 454 14.10 24.76 2.86
CA ASP A 454 14.01 25.67 1.73
C ASP A 454 12.63 25.52 1.06
N PHE A 455 12.28 26.40 0.12
CA PHE A 455 10.98 26.31 -0.57
C PHE A 455 10.78 24.94 -1.22
N ASP A 456 11.86 24.39 -1.79
CA ASP A 456 11.87 23.14 -2.50
C ASP A 456 11.56 21.95 -1.59
N THR A 457 12.12 21.90 -0.38
CA THR A 457 11.85 20.88 0.62
C THR A 457 10.49 21.08 1.28
N LEU A 458 10.06 22.34 1.53
CA LEU A 458 8.76 22.67 2.14
C LEU A 458 7.56 22.26 1.28
N VAL A 459 7.68 22.32 -0.06
CA VAL A 459 6.64 21.82 -0.97
C VAL A 459 6.33 20.34 -0.72
N TYR A 460 7.33 19.54 -0.33
CA TYR A 460 7.15 18.14 0.00
C TYR A 460 6.87 17.90 1.49
N THR A 461 7.55 18.60 2.40
CA THR A 461 7.44 18.33 3.84
C THR A 461 6.15 18.86 4.47
N CYS A 462 5.50 19.86 3.87
CA CYS A 462 4.20 20.37 4.34
C CYS A 462 3.00 19.54 3.84
N ALA A 463 3.22 18.66 2.87
CA ALA A 463 2.17 17.79 2.36
C ALA A 463 1.95 16.60 3.32
N PRO A 464 0.72 16.36 3.81
CA PRO A 464 0.44 15.30 4.79
C PRO A 464 0.77 13.90 4.27
N GLU A 465 0.84 13.73 2.95
CA GLU A 465 1.22 12.48 2.30
C GLU A 465 2.67 12.10 2.62
N PHE A 466 3.52 13.09 2.86
CA PHE A 466 4.91 12.85 3.18
C PHE A 466 5.15 12.74 4.67
N ASP A 467 4.19 12.99 5.57
CA ASP A 467 4.38 12.97 7.04
C ASP A 467 4.86 11.63 7.60
N PHE A 468 5.30 11.65 8.87
CA PHE A 468 5.58 10.41 9.62
C PHE A 468 4.34 9.55 9.74
N MET A 469 4.54 8.24 9.91
CA MET A 469 3.42 7.31 10.03
C MET A 469 2.43 7.71 11.14
N GLU A 470 1.16 7.93 10.78
CA GLU A 470 0.11 8.24 11.74
C GLU A 470 -0.03 7.10 12.74
N LYS A 471 -0.07 7.43 14.05
CA LYS A 471 -0.22 6.44 15.15
C LYS A 471 -1.47 5.57 15.02
N ALA A 472 -2.50 6.02 14.31
CA ALA A 472 -3.69 5.24 14.03
C ALA A 472 -3.44 4.05 13.09
N THR A 473 -2.45 4.14 12.18
CA THR A 473 -2.13 3.10 11.19
C THR A 473 -1.71 1.78 11.86
N PRO A 474 -0.68 1.73 12.74
CA PRO A 474 -0.32 0.51 13.45
C PRO A 474 -1.46 0.01 14.36
N LEU A 475 -2.25 0.91 14.96
CA LEU A 475 -3.41 0.53 15.75
C LEU A 475 -4.47 -0.21 14.91
N ARG A 476 -4.74 0.25 13.67
CA ARG A 476 -5.64 -0.44 12.73
C ARG A 476 -5.12 -1.83 12.40
N TYR A 477 -3.81 -1.99 12.15
CA TYR A 477 -3.20 -3.31 11.90
C TYR A 477 -3.27 -4.25 13.09
N THR A 478 -3.20 -3.73 14.32
CA THR A 478 -3.38 -4.56 15.53
C THR A 478 -4.83 -5.00 15.70
N LYS A 479 -5.80 -4.12 15.43
CA LYS A 479 -7.23 -4.46 15.51
C LYS A 479 -7.63 -5.54 14.50
N THR A 480 -7.04 -5.56 13.31
CA THR A 480 -7.25 -6.62 12.31
C THR A 480 -6.37 -7.86 12.53
N LEU A 481 -5.59 -7.91 13.61
CA LEU A 481 -4.58 -8.94 13.94
C LEU A 481 -3.46 -9.11 12.90
N LEU A 482 -3.39 -8.28 11.86
CA LEU A 482 -2.34 -8.36 10.83
C LEU A 482 -0.94 -8.15 11.44
N LEU A 483 -0.76 -7.10 12.23
CA LEU A 483 0.53 -6.78 12.83
C LEU A 483 0.98 -7.85 13.86
N PRO A 484 0.15 -8.30 14.82
CA PRO A 484 0.49 -9.39 15.72
C PRO A 484 0.93 -10.67 15.01
N ILE A 485 0.20 -11.10 13.96
CA ILE A 485 0.53 -12.32 13.21
C ILE A 485 1.90 -12.18 12.54
N VAL A 486 2.14 -11.06 11.87
CA VAL A 486 3.41 -10.81 11.19
C VAL A 486 4.56 -10.73 12.20
N LEU A 487 4.39 -10.06 13.34
CA LEU A 487 5.42 -10.02 14.40
C LEU A 487 5.77 -11.40 14.93
N VAL A 488 4.77 -12.26 15.17
CA VAL A 488 4.99 -13.64 15.61
C VAL A 488 5.77 -14.44 14.55
N ILE A 489 5.36 -14.36 13.28
CA ILE A 489 6.04 -15.03 12.16
C ILE A 489 7.50 -14.54 12.06
N THR A 490 7.70 -13.22 12.07
CA THR A 490 9.02 -12.60 12.02
C THR A 490 9.89 -13.01 13.21
N TYR A 491 9.36 -13.04 14.42
CA TYR A 491 10.07 -13.53 15.60
C TYR A 491 10.53 -14.99 15.45
N PHE A 492 9.64 -15.88 14.99
CA PHE A 492 10.01 -17.28 14.76
C PHE A 492 11.06 -17.43 13.65
N ILE A 493 10.97 -16.65 12.58
CA ILE A 493 11.99 -16.61 11.52
C ILE A 493 13.33 -16.15 12.10
N PHE A 494 13.37 -15.06 12.88
CA PHE A 494 14.59 -14.56 13.51
C PHE A 494 15.19 -15.55 14.50
N LYS A 495 14.39 -16.12 15.41
CA LYS A 495 14.85 -17.12 16.38
C LYS A 495 15.47 -18.33 15.68
N LYS A 496 14.83 -18.78 14.60
CA LYS A 496 15.30 -19.92 13.79
C LYS A 496 16.58 -19.56 13.03
N ALA A 497 16.63 -18.40 12.39
CA ALA A 497 17.81 -17.89 11.68
C ALA A 497 19.01 -17.69 12.62
N TYR A 498 18.80 -17.11 13.81
CA TYR A 498 19.85 -16.88 14.81
C TYR A 498 20.46 -18.20 15.30
N ARG A 499 19.62 -19.19 15.64
CA ARG A 499 20.08 -20.53 16.01
C ARG A 499 20.88 -21.19 14.89
N ASP A 500 20.41 -21.06 13.65
CA ASP A 500 21.09 -21.65 12.50
C ASP A 500 22.44 -20.94 12.24
N ILE A 501 22.55 -19.60 12.41
CA ILE A 501 23.81 -18.83 12.29
C ILE A 501 24.83 -19.25 13.36
N LEU A 502 24.41 -19.33 14.62
CA LEU A 502 25.25 -19.79 15.73
C LEU A 502 25.80 -21.20 15.48
N CYS A 503 24.97 -22.09 14.94
CA CYS A 503 25.37 -23.46 14.67
C CYS A 503 26.29 -23.57 13.43
N VAL A 504 26.14 -22.68 12.44
CA VAL A 504 27.10 -22.52 11.34
C VAL A 504 28.47 -22.04 11.81
N LEU A 505 28.51 -21.17 12.83
CA LEU A 505 29.76 -20.72 13.46
C LEU A 505 30.48 -21.86 14.22
N SER A 506 29.77 -22.94 14.56
CA SER A 506 30.20 -24.05 15.43
C SER A 506 30.62 -25.35 14.71
N THR A 507 30.76 -25.35 13.37
CA THR A 507 31.14 -26.48 12.46
C THR A 507 30.03 -27.44 12.01
N ASN A 508 29.72 -27.45 10.69
CA ASN A 508 29.64 -28.60 9.75
C ASN A 508 28.93 -28.21 8.42
N THR A 509 29.39 -28.78 7.28
CA THR A 509 28.92 -28.51 5.90
C THR A 509 27.47 -28.92 5.64
N TYR A 510 26.90 -29.85 6.41
CA TYR A 510 25.55 -30.37 6.21
C TYR A 510 24.44 -29.39 6.67
N LEU A 511 24.66 -28.65 7.75
CA LEU A 511 23.69 -27.71 8.32
C LEU A 511 23.52 -26.44 7.47
N ARG A 512 24.60 -26.04 6.79
CA ARG A 512 24.62 -24.90 5.87
C ARG A 512 23.72 -25.17 4.63
N LYS A 513 23.37 -26.44 4.34
CA LYS A 513 22.32 -26.85 3.35
C LYS A 513 20.91 -26.50 3.79
N GLN A 514 20.62 -26.68 5.08
CA GLN A 514 19.30 -26.43 5.66
C GLN A 514 19.04 -24.94 5.96
N LEU A 515 20.10 -24.15 6.17
CA LEU A 515 20.04 -22.69 6.26
C LEU A 515 19.65 -22.05 4.92
N LEU A 516 20.09 -22.62 3.80
CA LEU A 516 19.90 -22.03 2.47
C LEU A 516 18.50 -22.25 1.88
N GLU A 517 17.85 -23.38 2.20
CA GLU A 517 16.40 -23.56 1.93
C GLU A 517 15.53 -22.52 2.66
N ARG A 518 16.10 -21.75 3.60
CA ARG A 518 15.41 -20.69 4.38
C ARG A 518 15.79 -19.27 3.95
N GLY A 519 16.69 -19.10 2.98
CA GLY A 519 17.16 -17.78 2.53
C GLY A 519 16.04 -16.88 2.01
N GLU A 520 15.00 -17.47 1.41
CA GLU A 520 13.78 -16.78 0.98
C GLU A 520 13.07 -16.07 2.15
N LEU A 521 12.86 -16.77 3.27
CA LEU A 521 12.17 -16.24 4.44
C LEU A 521 12.97 -15.09 5.08
N VAL A 522 14.30 -15.23 5.09
CA VAL A 522 15.20 -14.18 5.57
C VAL A 522 15.16 -12.96 4.65
N PHE A 523 15.16 -13.17 3.33
CA PHE A 523 15.02 -12.08 2.36
C PHE A 523 13.71 -11.31 2.55
N HIS A 524 12.58 -12.00 2.65
CA HIS A 524 11.29 -11.35 2.88
C HIS A 524 11.19 -10.66 4.23
N THR A 525 11.88 -11.16 5.25
CA THR A 525 11.96 -10.51 6.57
C THR A 525 12.83 -9.24 6.52
N LEU A 526 13.98 -9.28 5.84
CA LEU A 526 14.82 -8.10 5.63
C LEU A 526 14.09 -7.03 4.80
N GLN A 527 13.38 -7.47 3.75
CA GLN A 527 12.55 -6.60 2.93
C GLN A 527 11.40 -5.97 3.73
N LEU A 528 10.74 -6.74 4.60
CA LEU A 528 9.70 -6.22 5.49
C LEU A 528 10.25 -5.16 6.44
N MET A 529 11.43 -5.37 7.03
CA MET A 529 12.07 -4.37 7.88
C MET A 529 12.40 -3.09 7.10
N ALA A 530 12.94 -3.21 5.88
CA ALA A 530 13.23 -2.06 5.03
C ALA A 530 11.98 -1.25 4.69
N PHE A 531 10.88 -1.92 4.29
CA PHE A 531 9.60 -1.26 4.04
C PHE A 531 8.99 -0.66 5.31
N THR A 532 9.18 -1.28 6.47
CA THR A 532 8.72 -0.72 7.76
C THR A 532 9.46 0.58 8.08
N SER A 533 10.79 0.57 8.02
CA SER A 533 11.61 1.76 8.24
C SER A 533 11.23 2.90 7.28
N LEU A 534 11.03 2.57 6.01
CA LEU A 534 10.68 3.53 4.98
C LEU A 534 9.25 4.11 5.18
N ALA A 535 8.29 3.28 5.56
CA ALA A 535 6.92 3.71 5.82
C ALA A 535 6.78 4.52 7.12
N VAL A 536 7.63 4.27 8.13
CA VAL A 536 7.71 5.11 9.33
C VAL A 536 8.17 6.52 8.97
N LEU A 537 9.17 6.63 8.08
CA LEU A 537 9.70 7.91 7.63
C LEU A 537 8.74 8.69 6.71
N ILE A 538 7.98 8.00 5.85
CA ILE A 538 7.09 8.61 4.85
C ILE A 538 5.78 7.82 4.78
N MET A 539 4.67 8.46 5.16
CA MET A 539 3.32 7.89 5.22
C MET A 539 2.88 7.22 3.93
N ARG A 540 3.10 7.87 2.78
CA ARG A 540 2.73 7.34 1.46
C ARG A 540 3.36 5.98 1.15
N LEU A 541 4.52 5.65 1.74
CA LEU A 541 5.25 4.41 1.48
C LEU A 541 4.67 3.20 2.23
N LYS A 542 3.65 3.40 3.08
CA LYS A 542 2.86 2.30 3.66
C LYS A 542 2.13 1.45 2.60
N LEU A 543 1.91 2.00 1.39
CA LEU A 543 1.40 1.29 0.22
C LEU A 543 2.22 0.04 -0.13
N PHE A 544 3.54 0.05 0.15
CA PHE A 544 4.40 -1.12 -0.04
C PHE A 544 4.43 -2.04 1.19
N LEU A 545 4.29 -1.46 2.39
CA LEU A 545 4.33 -2.19 3.66
C LEU A 545 3.10 -3.08 3.88
N THR A 546 1.89 -2.53 3.83
CA THR A 546 0.64 -3.27 4.14
C THR A 546 0.50 -4.54 3.29
N PRO A 547 0.71 -4.50 1.98
CA PRO A 547 0.49 -5.67 1.13
C PRO A 547 1.61 -6.70 1.28
N HIS A 548 2.85 -6.27 1.55
CA HIS A 548 3.94 -7.18 1.92
C HIS A 548 3.67 -7.87 3.27
N MET A 549 3.10 -7.17 4.25
CA MET A 549 2.61 -7.79 5.48
C MET A 549 1.51 -8.83 5.23
N CYS A 550 0.60 -8.57 4.28
CA CYS A 550 -0.43 -9.53 3.89
C CYS A 550 0.18 -10.81 3.29
N ILE A 551 1.20 -10.69 2.43
CA ILE A 551 1.95 -11.85 1.92
C ILE A 551 2.65 -12.58 3.06
N MET A 552 3.32 -11.86 3.96
CA MET A 552 3.99 -12.47 5.13
C MET A 552 3.01 -13.19 6.05
N ALA A 553 1.76 -12.73 6.19
CA ALA A 553 0.73 -13.40 6.98
C ALA A 553 0.40 -14.81 6.45
N SER A 554 0.56 -15.07 5.14
CA SER A 554 0.36 -16.41 4.56
C SER A 554 1.30 -17.48 5.13
N LEU A 555 2.46 -17.08 5.65
CA LEU A 555 3.44 -17.98 6.26
C LEU A 555 2.93 -18.65 7.53
N ILE A 556 1.80 -18.21 8.10
CA ILE A 556 1.14 -18.94 9.18
C ILE A 556 0.78 -20.37 8.76
N CYS A 557 0.41 -20.57 7.49
CA CYS A 557 0.09 -21.88 6.92
C CYS A 557 1.33 -22.70 6.52
N ASN A 558 2.54 -22.14 6.65
CA ASN A 558 3.75 -22.81 6.19
C ASN A 558 4.15 -23.96 7.13
N ARG A 559 4.01 -25.19 6.64
CA ARG A 559 4.39 -26.42 7.35
C ARG A 559 5.88 -26.45 7.74
N ARG A 560 6.76 -25.73 7.03
CA ARG A 560 8.21 -25.68 7.35
C ARG A 560 8.53 -24.84 8.58
N LEU A 561 7.72 -23.82 8.87
CA LEU A 561 7.88 -22.96 10.04
C LEU A 561 7.26 -23.61 11.28
N PHE A 562 6.01 -24.06 11.15
CA PHE A 562 5.20 -24.55 12.27
C PHE A 562 5.05 -26.07 12.33
N GLY A 563 5.83 -26.85 11.57
CA GLY A 563 5.68 -28.31 11.45
C GLY A 563 5.65 -29.08 12.77
N TRP A 564 6.38 -28.62 13.80
CA TRP A 564 6.33 -29.22 15.14
C TRP A 564 5.00 -29.00 15.87
N LEU A 565 4.33 -27.87 15.62
CA LEU A 565 2.99 -27.57 16.14
C LEU A 565 1.91 -28.38 15.41
N PHE A 566 2.07 -28.64 14.11
CA PHE A 566 1.15 -29.49 13.33
C PHE A 566 1.09 -30.94 13.84
N CYS A 567 2.15 -31.45 14.49
CA CYS A 567 2.17 -32.81 15.02
C CYS A 567 1.48 -32.95 16.40
N LYS A 568 1.34 -31.86 17.16
CA LYS A 568 0.80 -31.89 18.53
C LYS A 568 -0.64 -31.40 18.65
N VAL A 569 -1.07 -30.53 17.75
CA VAL A 569 -2.41 -29.92 17.75
C VAL A 569 -2.90 -29.89 16.30
N HIS A 570 -4.21 -30.05 16.08
CA HIS A 570 -4.83 -29.76 14.79
C HIS A 570 -4.70 -28.26 14.47
N PHE A 571 -3.54 -27.87 13.94
CA PHE A 571 -3.15 -26.48 13.67
C PHE A 571 -4.11 -25.80 12.68
N GLU A 572 -4.86 -26.58 11.90
CA GLU A 572 -5.96 -26.10 11.06
C GLU A 572 -7.08 -25.44 11.86
N ASN A 573 -7.43 -25.99 13.03
CA ASN A 573 -8.41 -25.38 13.94
C ASN A 573 -7.88 -24.06 14.52
N VAL A 574 -6.56 -23.95 14.70
CA VAL A 574 -5.89 -22.72 15.17
C VAL A 574 -5.91 -21.65 14.06
N ILE A 575 -5.56 -22.01 12.83
CA ILE A 575 -5.65 -21.10 11.68
C ILE A 575 -7.09 -20.62 11.50
N PHE A 576 -8.08 -21.54 11.57
CA PHE A 576 -9.49 -21.20 11.45
C PHE A 576 -9.95 -20.27 12.58
N GLY A 577 -9.52 -20.51 13.82
CA GLY A 577 -9.79 -19.64 14.96
C GLY A 577 -9.22 -18.23 14.75
N ILE A 578 -7.96 -18.11 14.31
CA ILE A 578 -7.32 -16.83 14.00
C ILE A 578 -8.08 -16.11 12.89
N LEU A 579 -8.41 -16.81 11.81
CA LEU A 579 -9.15 -16.24 10.68
C LEU A 579 -10.54 -15.74 11.09
N THR A 580 -11.21 -16.46 11.99
CA THR A 580 -12.51 -16.06 12.53
C THR A 580 -12.41 -14.74 13.28
N VAL A 581 -11.40 -14.60 14.16
CA VAL A 581 -11.20 -13.34 14.92
C VAL A 581 -10.82 -12.19 13.98
N MET A 582 -9.95 -12.43 12.98
CA MET A 582 -9.61 -11.44 11.96
C MET A 582 -10.84 -10.96 11.18
N SER A 583 -11.76 -11.88 10.87
CA SER A 583 -12.95 -11.59 10.08
C SER A 583 -13.93 -10.66 10.80
N ILE A 584 -13.98 -10.66 12.14
CA ILE A 584 -14.90 -9.78 12.89
C ILE A 584 -14.59 -8.31 12.59
N GLN A 585 -13.35 -7.88 12.81
CA GLN A 585 -12.95 -6.51 12.51
C GLN A 585 -12.83 -6.27 11.00
N GLY A 586 -12.38 -7.27 10.25
CA GLY A 586 -12.23 -7.19 8.80
C GLY A 586 -13.55 -6.94 8.07
N CYS A 587 -14.60 -7.67 8.41
CA CYS A 587 -15.94 -7.47 7.87
C CYS A 587 -16.53 -6.13 8.31
N ALA A 588 -16.28 -5.68 9.54
CA ALA A 588 -16.70 -4.35 9.99
C ALA A 588 -16.04 -3.23 9.15
N ASN A 589 -14.75 -3.35 8.85
CA ASN A 589 -14.05 -2.40 7.98
C ASN A 589 -14.64 -2.39 6.57
N LEU A 590 -14.89 -3.57 6.00
CA LEU A 590 -15.43 -3.72 4.65
C LEU A 590 -16.86 -3.16 4.55
N HIS A 591 -17.69 -3.45 5.55
CA HIS A 591 -19.05 -2.91 5.64
C HIS A 591 -19.03 -1.38 5.75
N ASN A 592 -18.14 -0.83 6.60
CA ASN A 592 -17.97 0.61 6.69
C ASN A 592 -17.58 1.22 5.33
N GLN A 593 -16.65 0.60 4.59
CA GLN A 593 -16.26 1.08 3.25
C GLN A 593 -17.41 1.03 2.24
N TRP A 594 -18.19 -0.05 2.21
CA TRP A 594 -19.35 -0.16 1.32
C TRP A 594 -20.49 0.79 1.69
N SER A 595 -20.63 1.13 2.97
CA SER A 595 -21.65 2.07 3.46
C SER A 595 -21.35 3.53 3.14
N ILE A 596 -20.14 3.86 2.67
CA ILE A 596 -19.81 5.23 2.25
C ILE A 596 -20.54 5.49 0.93
N ILE A 597 -21.62 6.26 1.03
CA ILE A 597 -22.38 6.77 -0.11
C ILE A 597 -22.04 8.25 -0.21
N GLY A 598 -21.28 8.62 -1.24
CA GLY A 598 -20.82 9.98 -1.50
C GLY A 598 -21.27 10.46 -2.88
N GLU A 599 -21.62 11.73 -2.97
CA GLU A 599 -21.93 12.39 -4.24
C GLU A 599 -20.86 13.45 -4.52
N PHE A 600 -20.31 13.45 -5.74
CA PHE A 600 -19.40 14.51 -6.17
C PHE A 600 -20.20 15.76 -6.53
N ASN A 601 -19.93 16.87 -5.84
CA ASN A 601 -20.46 18.18 -6.18
C ASN A 601 -19.36 19.23 -5.98
N ASN A 602 -19.09 20.02 -7.02
CA ASN A 602 -18.20 21.17 -6.94
C ASN A 602 -18.66 22.30 -7.87
N LEU A 603 -19.85 22.85 -7.58
CA LEU A 603 -20.45 23.93 -8.36
C LEU A 603 -19.51 25.13 -8.61
N PRO A 604 -18.74 25.66 -7.64
CA PRO A 604 -17.85 26.80 -7.90
C PRO A 604 -16.76 26.51 -8.94
N GLN A 605 -16.24 25.28 -8.95
CA GLN A 605 -15.25 24.88 -9.94
C GLN A 605 -15.89 24.69 -11.32
N GLU A 606 -17.12 24.17 -11.37
CA GLU A 606 -17.88 24.03 -12.61
C GLU A 606 -18.16 25.41 -13.24
N GLU A 607 -18.68 26.34 -12.45
CA GLU A 607 -18.94 27.72 -12.86
C GLU A 607 -17.68 28.42 -13.36
N LEU A 608 -16.55 28.25 -12.66
CA LEU A 608 -15.26 28.78 -13.11
C LEU A 608 -14.86 28.22 -14.48
N ILE A 609 -14.95 26.91 -14.67
CA ILE A 609 -14.56 26.25 -15.93
C ILE A 609 -15.50 26.68 -17.07
N GLN A 610 -16.80 26.76 -16.81
CA GLN A 610 -17.77 27.27 -17.78
C GLN A 610 -17.48 28.73 -18.12
N TRP A 611 -17.22 29.58 -17.13
CA TRP A 611 -16.88 30.98 -17.34
C TRP A 611 -15.63 31.14 -18.21
N ILE A 612 -14.58 30.36 -17.96
CA ILE A 612 -13.36 30.35 -18.79
C ILE A 612 -13.73 29.96 -20.23
N LYS A 613 -14.48 28.87 -20.41
CA LYS A 613 -14.84 28.37 -21.75
C LYS A 613 -15.63 29.38 -22.59
N TYR A 614 -16.52 30.16 -21.96
CA TYR A 614 -17.40 31.10 -22.67
C TYR A 614 -16.88 32.54 -22.73
N ASN A 615 -16.07 32.99 -21.77
CA ASN A 615 -15.67 34.40 -21.64
C ASN A 615 -14.19 34.67 -21.95
N THR A 616 -13.35 33.66 -22.11
CA THR A 616 -11.93 33.86 -22.44
C THR A 616 -11.56 33.36 -23.83
N ARG A 617 -10.48 33.90 -24.38
CA ARG A 617 -9.95 33.45 -25.67
C ARG A 617 -9.24 32.10 -25.50
N PRO A 618 -9.29 31.19 -26.49
CA PRO A 618 -8.64 29.88 -26.40
C PRO A 618 -7.12 29.92 -26.17
N ASP A 619 -6.44 31.01 -26.56
CA ASP A 619 -5.01 31.24 -26.37
C ASP A 619 -4.67 31.94 -25.04
N ALA A 620 -5.67 32.26 -24.22
CA ALA A 620 -5.46 32.93 -22.94
C ALA A 620 -4.74 32.02 -21.94
N VAL A 621 -3.67 32.56 -21.34
CA VAL A 621 -2.77 31.83 -20.44
C VAL A 621 -3.21 31.99 -18.99
N PHE A 622 -3.34 30.86 -18.30
CA PHE A 622 -3.75 30.80 -16.89
C PHE A 622 -2.61 30.41 -15.94
N ALA A 623 -2.64 30.99 -14.74
CA ALA A 623 -1.80 30.60 -13.61
C ALA A 623 -2.62 30.55 -12.32
N GLY A 624 -2.20 29.71 -11.36
CA GLY A 624 -2.86 29.60 -10.06
C GLY A 624 -2.42 28.35 -9.31
N ALA A 625 -3.26 27.82 -8.41
CA ALA A 625 -2.92 26.60 -7.71
C ALA A 625 -2.84 25.41 -8.68
N MET A 626 -1.84 24.55 -8.49
CA MET A 626 -1.61 23.41 -9.39
C MET A 626 -2.82 22.47 -9.60
N PRO A 627 -3.62 22.13 -8.56
CA PRO A 627 -4.80 21.28 -8.75
C PRO A 627 -5.79 21.88 -9.75
N THR A 628 -6.02 23.19 -9.66
CA THR A 628 -6.97 23.93 -10.47
C THR A 628 -6.44 24.12 -11.89
N MET A 629 -5.14 24.37 -12.06
CA MET A 629 -4.53 24.44 -13.40
C MET A 629 -4.66 23.13 -14.17
N ALA A 630 -4.51 21.98 -13.49
CA ALA A 630 -4.72 20.68 -14.13
C ALA A 630 -6.17 20.49 -14.60
N SER A 631 -7.16 20.92 -13.80
CA SER A 631 -8.58 20.86 -14.17
C SER A 631 -8.93 21.81 -15.31
N ILE A 632 -8.39 23.05 -15.30
CA ILE A 632 -8.58 24.02 -16.40
C ILE A 632 -8.03 23.44 -17.70
N LYS A 633 -6.79 22.94 -17.68
CA LYS A 633 -6.20 22.33 -18.88
C LYS A 633 -7.04 21.16 -19.40
N LEU A 634 -7.51 20.26 -18.52
CA LEU A 634 -8.31 19.10 -18.92
C LEU A 634 -9.63 19.49 -19.59
N SER A 635 -10.36 20.43 -19.00
CA SER A 635 -11.74 20.73 -19.41
C SER A 635 -11.86 21.86 -20.43
N THR A 636 -10.89 22.78 -20.50
CA THR A 636 -10.94 23.92 -21.42
C THR A 636 -9.83 23.93 -22.46
N LEU A 637 -8.80 23.08 -22.34
CA LEU A 637 -7.61 23.05 -23.21
C LEU A 637 -6.86 24.39 -23.33
N HIS A 638 -7.02 25.28 -22.35
CA HIS A 638 -6.28 26.54 -22.32
C HIS A 638 -4.82 26.32 -21.88
N PRO A 639 -3.89 27.16 -22.35
CA PRO A 639 -2.50 27.14 -21.87
C PRO A 639 -2.39 27.45 -20.38
N ILE A 640 -1.54 26.71 -19.67
CA ILE A 640 -1.24 26.88 -18.25
C ILE A 640 0.27 27.09 -18.04
N VAL A 641 0.61 27.84 -16.98
CA VAL A 641 2.01 28.17 -16.65
C VAL A 641 2.64 27.19 -15.65
N ASN A 642 1.85 26.60 -14.77
CA ASN A 642 2.30 25.69 -13.72
C ASN A 642 1.32 24.53 -13.54
N HIS A 643 1.83 23.37 -13.12
CA HIS A 643 1.06 22.13 -13.01
C HIS A 643 1.65 21.21 -11.93
N PRO A 644 0.95 20.14 -11.50
CA PRO A 644 1.31 19.32 -10.34
C PRO A 644 2.46 18.32 -10.61
N HIS A 645 3.58 18.79 -11.16
CA HIS A 645 4.79 17.98 -11.34
C HIS A 645 5.96 18.70 -10.65
N TYR A 646 6.54 18.06 -9.63
CA TYR A 646 7.49 18.73 -8.73
C TYR A 646 8.96 18.38 -9.01
N GLU A 647 9.21 17.37 -9.84
CA GLU A 647 10.54 16.76 -10.01
C GLU A 647 11.51 17.66 -10.79
N ASP A 648 10.98 18.60 -11.58
CA ASP A 648 11.75 19.51 -12.41
C ASP A 648 12.08 20.82 -11.69
N ALA A 649 13.33 21.28 -11.82
CA ALA A 649 13.82 22.49 -11.14
C ALA A 649 13.23 23.77 -11.74
N ASP A 650 13.15 23.86 -13.07
CA ASP A 650 12.61 25.06 -13.75
C ASP A 650 11.13 25.24 -13.44
N LEU A 651 10.37 24.14 -13.41
CA LEU A 651 8.96 24.17 -13.05
C LEU A 651 8.73 24.55 -11.57
N ARG A 652 9.60 24.11 -10.65
CA ARG A 652 9.58 24.58 -9.26
C ARG A 652 9.84 26.08 -9.16
N ALA A 653 10.81 26.60 -9.92
CA ALA A 653 11.08 28.04 -9.97
C ALA A 653 9.88 28.85 -10.50
N ARG A 654 9.23 28.38 -11.58
CA ARG A 654 8.01 28.99 -12.12
C ARG A 654 6.86 28.95 -11.12
N THR A 655 6.67 27.80 -10.46
CA THR A 655 5.65 27.64 -9.41
C THR A 655 5.89 28.61 -8.27
N LYS A 656 7.13 28.79 -7.83
CA LYS A 656 7.48 29.75 -6.77
C LYS A 656 7.05 31.17 -7.13
N ILE A 657 7.17 31.55 -8.40
CA ILE A 657 6.67 32.84 -8.90
C ILE A 657 5.13 32.88 -8.84
N VAL A 658 4.44 31.85 -9.33
CA VAL A 658 2.97 31.79 -9.31
C VAL A 658 2.42 31.85 -7.88
N TYR A 659 3.07 31.16 -6.94
CA TYR A 659 2.66 31.11 -5.54
C TYR A 659 3.07 32.36 -4.76
N SER A 660 3.90 33.23 -5.35
CA SER A 660 4.25 34.52 -4.74
C SER A 660 3.03 35.44 -4.57
N ALA A 661 1.93 35.21 -5.31
CA ALA A 661 0.67 35.91 -5.10
C ALA A 661 0.05 35.65 -3.71
N TYR A 662 0.33 34.48 -3.11
CA TYR A 662 -0.09 34.14 -1.73
C TYR A 662 0.91 34.64 -0.66
N SER A 663 1.98 35.31 -1.08
CA SER A 663 3.02 35.81 -0.16
C SER A 663 2.77 37.25 0.28
N ARG A 664 3.57 37.76 1.22
CA ARG A 664 3.52 39.17 1.67
C ARG A 664 4.25 40.15 0.73
N LYS A 665 4.56 39.75 -0.50
CA LYS A 665 5.20 40.60 -1.50
C LYS A 665 4.23 41.67 -2.01
N SER A 666 4.78 42.75 -2.56
CA SER A 666 3.95 43.82 -3.12
C SER A 666 3.20 43.34 -4.37
N ALA A 667 1.96 43.79 -4.55
CA ALA A 667 1.16 43.44 -5.74
C ALA A 667 1.85 43.83 -7.05
N LYS A 668 2.63 44.93 -7.05
CA LYS A 668 3.42 45.36 -8.21
C LYS A 668 4.49 44.33 -8.57
N GLU A 669 5.27 43.87 -7.59
CA GLU A 669 6.31 42.85 -7.81
C GLU A 669 5.70 41.54 -8.34
N VAL A 670 4.61 41.08 -7.75
CA VAL A 670 3.92 39.85 -8.19
C VAL A 670 3.40 40.00 -9.61
N ARG A 671 2.74 41.12 -9.93
CA ARG A 671 2.23 41.39 -11.28
C ARG A 671 3.35 41.41 -12.31
N ASP A 672 4.42 42.15 -12.05
CA ASP A 672 5.54 42.28 -13.00
C ASP A 672 6.18 40.89 -13.26
N LYS A 673 6.27 40.04 -12.23
CA LYS A 673 6.74 38.64 -12.37
C LYS A 673 5.77 37.72 -13.10
N LEU A 674 4.46 37.88 -12.93
CA LEU A 674 3.46 37.10 -13.69
C LEU A 674 3.44 37.51 -15.18
N LEU A 675 3.68 38.80 -15.47
CA LEU A 675 3.81 39.30 -16.84
C LEU A 675 5.07 38.75 -17.53
N GLU A 676 6.19 38.57 -16.81
CA GLU A 676 7.37 37.87 -17.35
C GLU A 676 7.03 36.44 -17.82
N LEU A 677 6.08 35.77 -17.14
CA LEU A 677 5.58 34.44 -17.51
C LEU A 677 4.43 34.45 -18.53
N HIS A 678 4.09 35.63 -19.09
CA HIS A 678 3.03 35.80 -20.09
C HIS A 678 1.63 35.37 -19.60
N VAL A 679 1.37 35.50 -18.29
CA VAL A 679 0.06 35.16 -17.70
C VAL A 679 -0.97 36.22 -18.06
N ASN A 680 -2.14 35.80 -18.57
CA ASN A 680 -3.27 36.70 -18.80
C ASN A 680 -4.25 36.71 -17.63
N TYR A 681 -4.54 35.53 -17.08
CA TYR A 681 -5.50 35.35 -15.99
C TYR A 681 -4.85 34.60 -14.82
N TYR A 682 -5.10 35.08 -13.60
CA TYR A 682 -4.69 34.41 -12.38
C TYR A 682 -5.92 33.91 -11.62
N VAL A 683 -5.96 32.62 -11.31
CA VAL A 683 -7.03 32.01 -10.50
C VAL A 683 -6.59 32.02 -9.04
N LEU A 684 -7.22 32.89 -8.26
CA LEU A 684 -6.96 33.03 -6.82
C LEU A 684 -7.95 32.16 -6.04
N GLU A 685 -7.41 31.30 -5.17
CA GLU A 685 -8.21 30.47 -4.27
C GLU A 685 -8.19 31.06 -2.85
N GLU A 686 -9.35 31.47 -2.35
CA GLU A 686 -9.50 32.09 -1.03
C GLU A 686 -8.94 31.21 0.11
N ALA A 687 -9.08 29.88 -0.01
CA ALA A 687 -8.57 28.93 0.96
C ALA A 687 -7.05 29.09 1.20
N TRP A 688 -6.27 29.46 0.19
CA TRP A 688 -4.82 29.66 0.36
C TRP A 688 -4.48 31.04 0.94
N CYS A 689 -5.41 32.00 0.89
CA CYS A 689 -5.25 33.35 1.43
C CYS A 689 -5.71 33.47 2.89
N VAL A 690 -6.78 32.76 3.27
CA VAL A 690 -7.55 33.02 4.50
C VAL A 690 -7.47 31.87 5.51
N VAL A 691 -6.68 30.80 5.28
CA VAL A 691 -6.42 29.79 6.33
C VAL A 691 -5.71 30.46 7.51
N ARG A 692 -6.53 30.95 8.45
CA ARG A 692 -6.17 31.28 9.81
C ARG A 692 -5.77 29.96 10.47
N THR A 693 -4.51 29.91 10.88
CA THR A 693 -3.97 28.96 11.86
C THR A 693 -4.90 28.76 13.04
#